data_AF-A0A5J5BYY2-F1
#
_entry.id   AF-A0A5J5BYY2-F1
#
_cell.length_a   1.000
_cell.length_b   1.000
_cell.length_c   1.000
_cell.angle_alpha   90.00
_cell.angle_beta   90.00
_cell.angle_gamma   90.00
#
_symmetry.space_group_name_H-M   'P 1'
#
loop_
_entity.id
_entity.type
_entity.pdbx_description
1 polymer ?
#
loop_
_entity_poly.entity_id
_entity_poly.type
_entity_poly.pdbx_seq_one_letter_code
_entity_poly.pdbx_strand_id
1 'polypeptide(L)'
;MTSMCVCIFPAFVSIRCCFLSLCSLSVIASFFFDNLQEVLVIRKIHLCLPSFKAEFTASVPLTRIRDIAHRNDIPHDLKQEIKHTIQNKLHRNAGPEDLVATEAMLARITKNPGEYSEAFVEQFKIFHHELKDFFNAGSLAEQLESIKESFDEDGLSALSLFLECKKDLDSLEETSNVLENNKIDLLIKTILSLNALREVIVKGLESGLRNDAPDAAIAMRQKWRLCEIGLEDYLFVLLSRFLNALEAVGGALWLAKNVESKNVSTWNDPIRALSIGLRQLGLSRWKPEECSAIGNELLAWKEKGLSEIEGSEDGKTIWALRFKATLDRSRRLTEEYSEALLQMFPPKVQMLGKALGIPENSVRTYTEAEIRAGVIFQVSKLCTFFLKAVRATLGSQGWDVLVPGAALGTLLQVERIVPGTLPSSVTGPVILVVSKADGDEEVKAAGSNIAGVLLLQELPHLSHLGVRARQANDDKVADIQKLVGKYVRLEASSTGVNIHPSLSDDNNGDLSMKNLSTNGLSTIGTPSWSAVKTPYSNQGVSTGGVVLLADADMQTSGAKAAACGHLASLASVSDKVYSDQGVPASFNVPAGAVLPFGSMELALERSKSMETFTSLVEQIETAKMEGGELDRLCNQLQDLICSLQPPKDIIETLGKIFSGNARLIVRSSANVEDLAGMSAAGLYESIPNVSPSNPIIFGNAVSRVWASLYTRRAVLSRRAAGVATEGGFNGCSGARNAFTRPILRTRGTPWRLSSGKFDGLVRTLAFANFSEELLVRGNGPADGEVTRLTVDYSRKPLTVDPIFRQQLGQRLCAVGFFLERKFGCPQDIEGCVIGKDIFLVQTRPQPL
;
A
#
# COMPACT_ATOMS: atom_id res chain seq x y z
N MET A 1 25.12 6.11 -15.78
CA MET A 1 24.38 5.41 -16.87
C MET A 1 24.73 5.96 -18.26
N THR A 2 25.78 6.79 -18.39
CA THR A 2 26.32 7.36 -19.65
C THR A 2 27.33 6.46 -20.38
N SER A 3 27.40 5.16 -20.09
CA SER A 3 28.38 4.27 -20.74
C SER A 3 27.75 2.92 -21.06
N MET A 4 26.73 2.93 -21.92
CA MET A 4 26.58 1.83 -22.88
C MET A 4 27.38 2.26 -24.11
N CYS A 5 28.70 2.07 -24.04
CA CYS A 5 29.61 2.34 -25.14
C CYS A 5 29.42 1.27 -26.23
N VAL A 6 29.05 1.70 -27.44
CA VAL A 6 28.79 0.86 -28.61
C VAL A 6 30.10 0.61 -29.35
N CYS A 7 30.74 -0.54 -29.09
CA CYS A 7 31.74 -1.08 -30.02
C CYS A 7 31.01 -1.67 -31.23
N ILE A 8 31.16 -1.02 -32.40
CA ILE A 8 30.24 -1.12 -33.56
C ILE A 8 30.07 -2.54 -34.16
N PHE A 9 30.90 -3.56 -33.85
CA PHE A 9 30.75 -4.89 -34.49
C PHE A 9 30.49 -6.10 -33.58
N PRO A 10 31.29 -6.40 -32.54
CA PRO A 10 31.00 -7.54 -31.66
C PRO A 10 29.76 -7.28 -30.79
N ALA A 11 29.42 -6.01 -30.55
CA ALA A 11 28.29 -5.64 -29.71
C ALA A 11 26.95 -5.71 -30.46
N PHE A 12 26.87 -5.57 -31.78
CA PHE A 12 25.57 -5.56 -32.48
C PHE A 12 24.84 -6.91 -32.41
N VAL A 13 25.57 -8.04 -32.51
CA VAL A 13 25.00 -9.38 -32.28
C VAL A 13 24.60 -9.56 -30.81
N SER A 14 25.41 -9.08 -29.88
CA SER A 14 25.10 -9.14 -28.45
C SER A 14 23.93 -8.21 -28.05
N ILE A 15 23.80 -7.04 -28.68
CA ILE A 15 22.72 -6.06 -28.48
C ILE A 15 21.44 -6.57 -29.12
N ARG A 16 21.51 -7.23 -30.27
CA ARG A 16 20.40 -7.93 -30.92
C ARG A 16 19.89 -9.09 -30.05
N CYS A 17 20.79 -9.93 -29.55
CA CYS A 17 20.45 -10.97 -28.57
C CYS A 17 19.91 -10.35 -27.27
N CYS A 18 20.47 -9.24 -26.79
CA CYS A 18 19.92 -8.50 -25.65
C CYS A 18 18.52 -7.95 -25.95
N PHE A 19 18.23 -7.38 -27.12
CA PHE A 19 16.91 -6.85 -27.43
C PHE A 19 15.88 -7.95 -27.64
N LEU A 20 16.22 -9.03 -28.35
CA LEU A 20 15.37 -10.22 -28.43
C LEU A 20 15.16 -10.81 -27.04
N SER A 21 16.21 -10.89 -26.22
CA SER A 21 16.08 -11.31 -24.82
C SER A 21 15.26 -10.33 -24.00
N LEU A 22 15.30 -9.01 -24.22
CA LEU A 22 14.54 -7.99 -23.49
C LEU A 22 13.08 -7.94 -23.95
N CYS A 23 12.80 -8.12 -25.23
CA CYS A 23 11.46 -8.29 -25.77
C CYS A 23 10.85 -9.61 -25.30
N SER A 24 11.60 -10.70 -25.42
CA SER A 24 11.22 -11.99 -24.84
C SER A 24 11.10 -11.89 -23.33
N LEU A 25 11.98 -11.21 -22.59
CA LEU A 25 11.82 -10.96 -21.15
C LEU A 25 10.62 -10.07 -20.85
N SER A 26 10.24 -9.11 -21.70
CA SER A 26 9.03 -8.29 -21.48
C SER A 26 7.73 -9.08 -21.72
N VAL A 27 7.76 -10.06 -22.64
CA VAL A 27 6.63 -10.96 -22.95
C VAL A 27 6.62 -12.19 -22.03
N ILE A 28 7.77 -12.73 -21.66
CA ILE A 28 7.98 -13.85 -20.72
C ILE A 28 7.82 -13.35 -19.28
N ALA A 29 8.17 -12.10 -18.95
CA ALA A 29 7.79 -11.50 -17.66
C ALA A 29 6.26 -11.40 -17.51
N SER A 30 5.51 -11.49 -18.60
CA SER A 30 4.04 -11.64 -18.52
C SER A 30 3.61 -13.04 -18.03
N PHE A 31 4.52 -14.03 -17.98
CA PHE A 31 4.23 -15.42 -17.60
C PHE A 31 5.14 -16.00 -16.50
N PHE A 32 6.34 -15.44 -16.23
CA PHE A 32 7.38 -16.09 -15.42
C PHE A 32 8.14 -15.21 -14.42
N PHE A 33 8.05 -13.88 -14.48
CA PHE A 33 8.79 -13.01 -13.54
C PHE A 33 7.85 -12.27 -12.59
N ASP A 34 7.84 -12.69 -11.32
CA ASP A 34 7.17 -11.98 -10.21
C ASP A 34 7.86 -10.66 -9.81
N ASN A 35 8.94 -10.25 -10.49
CA ASN A 35 9.77 -9.12 -10.07
C ASN A 35 9.44 -7.81 -10.82
N LEU A 36 8.50 -7.05 -10.27
CA LEU A 36 8.09 -5.71 -10.72
C LEU A 36 9.27 -4.74 -10.97
N GLN A 37 10.39 -4.92 -10.28
CA GLN A 37 11.59 -4.09 -10.41
C GLN A 37 12.24 -4.21 -11.80
N GLU A 38 12.26 -5.40 -12.38
CA GLU A 38 12.92 -5.65 -13.66
C GLU A 38 12.19 -4.96 -14.81
N VAL A 39 10.86 -4.96 -14.76
CA VAL A 39 9.98 -4.26 -15.72
C VAL A 39 10.35 -2.78 -15.82
N LEU A 40 10.58 -2.11 -14.68
CA LEU A 40 10.93 -0.69 -14.64
C LEU A 40 12.28 -0.39 -15.30
N VAL A 41 13.24 -1.31 -15.18
CA VAL A 41 14.58 -1.16 -15.76
C VAL A 41 14.56 -1.43 -17.26
N ILE A 42 13.89 -2.50 -17.70
CA ILE A 42 13.83 -2.91 -19.12
C ILE A 42 13.29 -1.77 -20.00
N ARG A 43 12.23 -1.08 -19.55
CA ARG A 43 11.65 0.05 -20.28
C ARG A 43 12.66 1.17 -20.51
N LYS A 44 13.51 1.47 -19.53
CA LYS A 44 14.56 2.51 -19.64
C LYS A 44 15.70 2.10 -20.57
N ILE A 45 16.01 0.80 -20.66
CA ILE A 45 17.07 0.31 -21.55
C ILE A 45 16.68 0.51 -23.03
N HIS A 46 15.40 0.35 -23.39
CA HIS A 46 14.95 0.45 -24.78
C HIS A 46 15.30 1.78 -25.46
N LEU A 47 15.27 2.90 -24.72
CA LEU A 47 15.62 4.22 -25.23
C LEU A 47 17.12 4.38 -25.52
N CYS A 48 17.97 3.55 -24.92
CA CYS A 48 19.42 3.62 -25.08
C CYS A 48 19.95 2.74 -26.22
N LEU A 49 19.07 1.99 -26.91
CA LEU A 49 19.47 1.07 -27.96
C LEU A 49 19.51 1.78 -29.33
N PRO A 50 20.57 1.58 -30.14
CA PRO A 50 20.62 2.11 -31.50
C PRO A 50 19.56 1.43 -32.39
N SER A 51 19.28 2.04 -33.53
CA SER A 51 18.32 1.55 -34.51
C SER A 51 18.70 0.17 -35.07
N PHE A 52 17.71 -0.72 -35.21
CA PHE A 52 17.88 -2.04 -35.82
C PHE A 52 17.52 -2.08 -37.31
N LYS A 53 17.37 -0.92 -37.98
CA LYS A 53 17.19 -0.91 -39.44
C LYS A 53 18.36 -1.60 -40.13
N ALA A 54 18.08 -2.35 -41.20
CA ALA A 54 19.08 -3.15 -41.91
C ALA A 54 20.31 -2.32 -42.35
N GLU A 55 20.08 -1.08 -42.77
CA GLU A 55 21.10 -0.10 -43.18
C GLU A 55 22.17 0.18 -42.10
N PHE A 56 21.81 0.05 -40.82
CA PHE A 56 22.71 0.28 -39.69
C PHE A 56 23.29 -1.01 -39.09
N THR A 57 22.78 -2.17 -39.50
CA THR A 57 23.30 -3.49 -39.07
C THR A 57 24.47 -3.99 -39.94
N ALA A 58 24.79 -3.27 -41.02
CA ALA A 58 25.91 -3.56 -41.90
C ALA A 58 27.26 -3.06 -41.35
N SER A 59 28.38 -3.54 -41.92
CA SER A 59 29.74 -3.18 -41.49
C SER A 59 30.17 -1.74 -41.65
N VAL A 60 29.38 -0.93 -42.35
CA VAL A 60 29.78 0.45 -42.63
C VAL A 60 28.59 1.42 -42.53
N PRO A 61 28.02 1.64 -41.32
CA PRO A 61 26.86 2.53 -41.16
C PRO A 61 27.18 4.01 -41.43
N LEU A 62 28.46 4.38 -41.54
CA LEU A 62 28.94 5.78 -41.49
C LEU A 62 30.00 6.08 -42.59
N THR A 63 29.85 5.54 -43.80
CA THR A 63 30.72 5.93 -44.94
C THR A 63 30.54 7.39 -45.34
N ARG A 64 29.33 7.93 -45.19
CA ARG A 64 28.98 9.28 -45.67
C ARG A 64 29.82 10.37 -45.00
N ILE A 65 30.06 10.29 -43.69
CA ILE A 65 30.88 11.30 -42.99
C ILE A 65 32.34 11.26 -43.42
N ARG A 66 32.86 10.07 -43.75
CA ARG A 66 34.19 9.93 -44.34
C ARG A 66 34.22 10.64 -45.69
N ASP A 67 33.24 10.42 -46.55
CA ASP A 67 33.22 11.01 -47.89
C ASP A 67 33.07 12.53 -47.83
N ILE A 68 32.21 13.04 -46.92
CA ILE A 68 32.08 14.48 -46.59
C ILE A 68 33.42 15.06 -46.13
N ALA A 69 34.11 14.39 -45.20
CA ALA A 69 35.39 14.84 -44.66
C ALA A 69 36.55 14.74 -45.66
N HIS A 70 36.35 14.15 -46.85
CA HIS A 70 37.37 14.07 -47.91
C HIS A 70 37.10 14.98 -49.10
N ARG A 71 35.98 15.72 -49.13
CA ARG A 71 35.66 16.61 -50.24
C ARG A 71 36.72 17.71 -50.46
N ASN A 72 36.81 18.18 -51.69
CA ASN A 72 37.76 19.22 -52.12
C ASN A 72 37.13 20.62 -52.16
N ASP A 73 35.81 20.72 -52.03
CA ASP A 73 35.02 21.96 -52.10
C ASP A 73 34.74 22.58 -50.73
N ILE A 74 35.49 22.19 -49.68
CA ILE A 74 35.38 22.74 -48.33
C ILE A 74 36.74 23.25 -47.81
N PRO A 75 36.76 24.33 -47.00
CA PRO A 75 37.98 24.85 -46.37
C PRO A 75 38.75 23.80 -45.54
N HIS A 76 40.08 23.90 -45.50
CA HIS A 76 40.94 22.92 -44.84
C HIS A 76 40.72 22.82 -43.33
N ASP A 77 40.50 23.95 -42.68
CA ASP A 77 40.16 24.08 -41.26
C ASP A 77 38.85 23.38 -40.92
N LEU A 78 37.78 23.62 -41.70
CA LEU A 78 36.49 22.93 -41.54
C LEU A 78 36.64 21.40 -41.72
N LYS A 79 37.45 20.99 -42.70
CA LYS A 79 37.76 19.58 -42.96
C LYS A 79 38.44 18.89 -41.78
N GLN A 80 39.43 19.55 -41.16
CA GLN A 80 40.10 19.03 -39.97
C GLN A 80 39.15 18.98 -38.78
N GLU A 81 38.30 19.99 -38.61
CA GLU A 81 37.33 20.00 -37.54
C GLU A 81 36.35 18.83 -37.65
N ILE A 82 35.66 18.66 -38.80
CA ILE A 82 34.74 17.54 -39.04
C ILE A 82 35.43 16.19 -38.76
N LYS A 83 36.69 16.04 -39.19
CA LYS A 83 37.48 14.84 -38.95
C LYS A 83 37.71 14.57 -37.46
N HIS A 84 38.08 15.58 -36.69
CA HIS A 84 38.45 15.42 -35.28
C HIS A 84 37.26 15.44 -34.32
N THR A 85 36.21 16.22 -34.61
CA THR A 85 35.06 16.39 -33.72
C THR A 85 33.97 15.34 -33.94
N ILE A 86 33.83 14.83 -35.18
CA ILE A 86 32.74 13.92 -35.57
C ILE A 86 33.31 12.57 -36.07
N GLN A 87 34.05 12.57 -37.19
CA GLN A 87 34.44 11.32 -37.88
C GLN A 87 35.27 10.38 -36.99
N ASN A 88 36.35 10.87 -36.38
CA ASN A 88 37.24 10.04 -35.56
C ASN A 88 36.56 9.50 -34.29
N LYS A 89 35.55 10.21 -33.76
CA LYS A 89 34.80 9.78 -32.59
C LYS A 89 33.83 8.67 -32.96
N LEU A 90 33.02 8.90 -33.99
CA LEU A 90 32.09 7.92 -34.53
C LEU A 90 32.77 6.61 -34.95
N HIS A 91 33.98 6.67 -35.52
CA HIS A 91 34.75 5.46 -35.87
C HIS A 91 35.25 4.67 -34.66
N ARG A 92 35.39 5.31 -33.48
CA ARG A 92 35.85 4.65 -32.25
C ARG A 92 34.67 4.13 -31.43
N ASN A 93 33.71 5.01 -31.15
CA ASN A 93 32.52 4.75 -30.37
C ASN A 93 31.51 5.87 -30.65
N ALA A 94 30.37 5.53 -31.26
CA ALA A 94 29.31 6.50 -31.52
C ALA A 94 28.47 6.70 -30.25
N GLY A 95 28.33 7.96 -29.82
CA GLY A 95 27.50 8.35 -28.67
C GLY A 95 26.53 9.49 -29.02
N PRO A 96 25.48 9.71 -28.20
CA PRO A 96 24.53 10.82 -28.41
C PRO A 96 25.20 12.20 -28.51
N GLU A 97 26.36 12.38 -27.88
CA GLU A 97 27.17 13.59 -27.99
C GLU A 97 27.63 13.89 -29.42
N ASP A 98 27.77 12.87 -30.28
CA ASP A 98 28.16 13.04 -31.67
C ASP A 98 27.00 13.62 -32.51
N LEU A 99 25.75 13.31 -32.14
CA LEU A 99 24.57 13.93 -32.75
C LEU A 99 24.54 15.43 -32.43
N VAL A 100 24.76 15.80 -31.17
CA VAL A 100 24.83 17.21 -30.72
C VAL A 100 25.95 17.97 -31.43
N ALA A 101 27.14 17.35 -31.56
CA ALA A 101 28.25 17.93 -32.30
C ALA A 101 27.92 18.13 -33.79
N THR A 102 27.21 17.17 -34.39
CA THR A 102 26.77 17.24 -35.79
C THR A 102 25.70 18.32 -35.99
N GLU A 103 24.75 18.47 -35.07
CA GLU A 103 23.74 19.54 -35.09
C GLU A 103 24.38 20.93 -35.00
N ALA A 104 25.31 21.12 -34.07
CA ALA A 104 26.05 22.37 -33.94
C ALA A 104 26.83 22.71 -35.22
N MET A 105 27.39 21.69 -35.88
CA MET A 105 28.06 21.86 -37.17
C MET A 105 27.10 22.23 -38.28
N LEU A 106 25.96 21.53 -38.37
CA LEU A 106 24.92 21.82 -39.36
C LEU A 106 24.37 23.25 -39.20
N ALA A 107 24.12 23.69 -37.97
CA ALA A 107 23.68 25.05 -37.68
C ALA A 107 24.73 26.10 -38.11
N ARG A 108 26.03 25.79 -37.97
CA ARG A 108 27.10 26.69 -38.39
C ARG A 108 27.18 26.80 -39.91
N ILE A 109 27.19 25.68 -40.64
CA ILE A 109 27.33 25.68 -42.11
C ILE A 109 26.08 26.22 -42.83
N THR A 110 24.93 26.27 -42.14
CA THR A 110 23.68 26.84 -42.68
C THR A 110 23.43 28.28 -42.25
N LYS A 111 24.28 28.86 -41.39
CA LYS A 111 24.10 30.22 -40.83
C LYS A 111 24.12 31.32 -41.89
N ASN A 112 25.02 31.21 -42.88
CA ASN A 112 25.15 32.17 -43.98
C ASN A 112 24.87 31.44 -45.31
N PRO A 113 23.68 31.61 -45.91
CA PRO A 113 23.34 30.99 -47.19
C PRO A 113 24.35 31.38 -48.29
N GLY A 114 24.94 30.39 -48.97
CA GLY A 114 25.91 30.59 -50.06
C GLY A 114 27.39 30.56 -49.67
N GLU A 115 27.73 30.44 -48.38
CA GLU A 115 29.12 30.32 -47.91
C GLU A 115 29.77 28.97 -48.31
N TYR A 116 28.96 27.92 -48.39
CA TYR A 116 29.40 26.56 -48.75
C TYR A 116 28.58 26.02 -49.94
N SER A 117 29.12 25.02 -50.66
CA SER A 117 28.41 24.42 -51.80
C SER A 117 27.09 23.77 -51.34
N GLU A 118 26.01 23.97 -52.10
CA GLU A 118 24.71 23.36 -51.79
C GLU A 118 24.81 21.83 -51.72
N ALA A 119 25.63 21.22 -52.58
CA ALA A 119 25.89 19.79 -52.57
C ALA A 119 26.55 19.30 -51.28
N PHE A 120 27.46 20.07 -50.68
CA PHE A 120 28.05 19.72 -49.38
C PHE A 120 27.02 19.85 -48.25
N VAL A 121 26.30 20.98 -48.19
CA VAL A 121 25.29 21.22 -47.15
C VAL A 121 24.20 20.15 -47.19
N GLU A 122 23.75 19.75 -48.39
CA GLU A 122 22.73 18.72 -48.55
C GLU A 122 23.23 17.33 -48.13
N GLN A 123 24.47 16.95 -48.48
CA GLN A 123 25.07 15.72 -47.98
C GLN A 123 25.22 15.72 -46.45
N PHE A 124 25.54 16.87 -45.85
CA PHE A 124 25.64 17.00 -44.41
C PHE A 124 24.28 16.90 -43.71
N LYS A 125 23.20 17.45 -44.31
CA LYS A 125 21.82 17.26 -43.82
C LYS A 125 21.40 15.80 -43.88
N ILE A 126 21.69 15.09 -44.98
CA ILE A 126 21.40 13.66 -45.12
C ILE A 126 22.15 12.88 -44.04
N PHE A 127 23.45 13.16 -43.84
CA PHE A 127 24.25 12.53 -42.80
C PHE A 127 23.68 12.80 -41.39
N HIS A 128 23.30 14.04 -41.09
CA HIS A 128 22.68 14.39 -39.83
C HIS A 128 21.36 13.62 -39.62
N HIS A 129 20.54 13.47 -40.67
CA HIS A 129 19.31 12.69 -40.63
C HIS A 129 19.58 11.19 -40.40
N GLU A 130 20.56 10.60 -41.08
CA GLU A 130 21.00 9.21 -40.87
C GLU A 130 21.48 9.00 -39.43
N LEU A 131 22.23 9.94 -38.87
CA LEU A 131 22.73 9.86 -37.50
C LEU A 131 21.59 10.04 -36.47
N LYS A 132 20.64 10.93 -36.75
CA LYS A 132 19.41 11.10 -35.96
C LYS A 132 18.59 9.80 -35.95
N ASP A 133 18.45 9.17 -37.11
CA ASP A 133 17.77 7.87 -37.27
C ASP A 133 18.51 6.73 -36.55
N PHE A 134 19.84 6.69 -36.62
CA PHE A 134 20.66 5.70 -35.94
C PHE A 134 20.46 5.72 -34.42
N PHE A 135 20.37 6.90 -33.81
CA PHE A 135 20.09 7.06 -32.39
C PHE A 135 18.59 7.06 -32.03
N ASN A 136 17.70 6.83 -33.01
CA ASN A 136 16.25 6.93 -32.85
C ASN A 136 15.78 8.29 -32.30
N ALA A 137 16.50 9.38 -32.57
CA ALA A 137 16.25 10.73 -32.03
C ALA A 137 15.16 11.52 -32.81
N GLY A 138 14.28 10.82 -33.53
CA GLY A 138 13.11 11.40 -34.20
C GLY A 138 12.12 12.02 -33.21
N SER A 139 11.40 13.06 -33.64
CA SER A 139 10.25 13.56 -32.87
C SER A 139 9.16 12.49 -32.77
N LEU A 140 8.28 12.60 -31.76
CA LEU A 140 7.18 11.65 -31.60
C LEU A 140 6.32 11.52 -32.86
N ALA A 141 6.04 12.65 -33.54
CA ALA A 141 5.26 12.64 -34.78
C ALA A 141 5.98 11.91 -35.92
N GLU A 142 7.30 12.15 -36.09
CA GLU A 142 8.12 11.43 -37.07
C GLU A 142 8.15 9.92 -36.79
N GLN A 143 8.30 9.53 -35.52
CA GLN A 143 8.30 8.12 -35.11
C GLN A 143 6.96 7.44 -35.37
N LEU A 144 5.84 8.11 -35.06
CA LEU A 144 4.50 7.58 -35.27
C LEU A 144 4.15 7.43 -36.76
N GLU A 145 4.52 8.40 -37.60
CA GLU A 145 4.35 8.26 -39.05
C GLU A 145 5.17 7.08 -39.60
N SER A 146 6.34 6.78 -39.01
CA SER A 146 7.20 5.67 -39.44
C SER A 146 6.62 4.27 -39.19
N ILE A 147 5.57 4.15 -38.37
CA ILE A 147 4.86 2.89 -38.09
C ILE A 147 3.45 2.87 -38.69
N LYS A 148 3.03 3.91 -39.40
CA LYS A 148 1.68 4.08 -39.93
C LYS A 148 1.22 2.91 -40.80
N GLU A 149 2.08 2.45 -41.70
CA GLU A 149 1.78 1.33 -42.62
C GLU A 149 1.57 -0.02 -41.92
N SER A 150 1.94 -0.12 -40.64
CA SER A 150 1.81 -1.35 -39.84
C SER A 150 0.51 -1.43 -39.02
N PHE A 151 -0.30 -0.37 -39.00
CA PHE A 151 -1.58 -0.38 -38.30
C PHE A 151 -2.69 -1.00 -39.12
N ASP A 152 -3.68 -1.57 -38.42
CA ASP A 152 -5.00 -1.86 -38.95
C ASP A 152 -5.86 -0.59 -39.08
N GLU A 153 -7.08 -0.72 -39.61
CA GLU A 153 -7.99 0.42 -39.79
C GLU A 153 -8.27 1.17 -38.47
N ASP A 154 -8.45 0.42 -37.38
CA ASP A 154 -8.67 0.98 -36.04
C ASP A 154 -7.44 1.76 -35.54
N GLY A 155 -6.22 1.21 -35.71
CA GLY A 155 -4.99 1.89 -35.36
C GLY A 155 -4.71 3.14 -36.19
N LEU A 156 -5.01 3.11 -37.50
CA LEU A 156 -4.89 4.28 -38.38
C LEU A 156 -5.86 5.40 -37.98
N SER A 157 -7.08 5.04 -37.57
CA SER A 157 -8.07 5.99 -37.05
C SER A 157 -7.58 6.64 -35.74
N ALA A 158 -7.09 5.84 -34.79
CA ALA A 158 -6.55 6.34 -33.54
C ALA A 158 -5.32 7.24 -33.74
N LEU A 159 -4.42 6.87 -34.67
CA LEU A 159 -3.24 7.65 -35.01
C LEU A 159 -3.62 9.01 -35.61
N SER A 160 -4.52 9.01 -36.59
CA SER A 160 -4.96 10.23 -37.28
C SER A 160 -5.62 11.19 -36.30
N LEU A 161 -6.50 10.69 -35.43
CA LEU A 161 -7.16 11.49 -34.40
C LEU A 161 -6.16 12.11 -33.42
N PHE A 162 -5.14 11.35 -32.99
CA PHE A 162 -4.11 11.87 -32.10
C PHE A 162 -3.28 12.97 -32.76
N LEU A 163 -2.81 12.75 -33.99
CA LEU A 163 -2.01 13.74 -34.72
C LEU A 163 -2.78 15.04 -34.99
N GLU A 164 -4.08 14.94 -35.31
CA GLU A 164 -4.98 16.10 -35.44
C GLU A 164 -5.10 16.86 -34.10
N CYS A 165 -5.42 16.16 -33.01
CA CYS A 165 -5.53 16.78 -31.68
C CYS A 165 -4.22 17.44 -31.24
N LYS A 166 -3.08 16.79 -31.51
CA LYS A 166 -1.76 17.34 -31.20
C LYS A 166 -1.51 18.63 -31.97
N LYS A 167 -1.80 18.64 -33.28
CA LYS A 167 -1.64 19.82 -34.15
C LYS A 167 -2.52 20.98 -33.69
N ASP A 168 -3.78 20.69 -33.35
CA ASP A 168 -4.70 21.70 -32.81
C ASP A 168 -4.14 22.31 -31.52
N LEU A 169 -3.59 21.47 -30.62
CA LEU A 169 -3.02 21.93 -29.36
C LEU A 169 -1.76 22.77 -29.56
N ASP A 170 -0.86 22.37 -30.47
CA ASP A 170 0.34 23.13 -30.79
C ASP A 170 -0.02 24.52 -31.37
N SER A 171 -1.04 24.59 -32.26
CA SER A 171 -1.51 25.86 -32.85
C SER A 171 -2.12 26.83 -31.83
N LEU A 172 -2.68 26.29 -30.75
CA LEU A 172 -3.29 27.04 -29.67
C LEU A 172 -2.26 27.71 -28.77
N GLU A 173 -1.06 27.14 -28.63
CA GLU A 173 0.02 27.75 -27.85
C GLU A 173 0.62 28.99 -28.53
N GLU A 174 0.44 29.11 -29.84
CA GLU A 174 0.87 30.28 -30.63
C GLU A 174 -0.11 31.47 -30.52
N THR A 175 -1.34 31.25 -30.03
CA THR A 175 -2.39 32.28 -29.96
C THR A 175 -2.62 32.76 -28.51
N SER A 176 -2.24 34.00 -28.20
CA SER A 176 -2.09 34.51 -26.83
C SER A 176 -3.38 34.86 -26.07
N ASN A 177 -4.58 34.66 -26.63
CA ASN A 177 -5.86 35.14 -26.03
C ASN A 177 -6.96 34.07 -26.06
N VAL A 178 -6.76 32.95 -25.35
CA VAL A 178 -7.77 31.87 -25.29
C VAL A 178 -8.32 31.68 -23.89
N LEU A 179 -9.64 31.51 -23.80
CA LEU A 179 -10.35 31.14 -22.57
C LEU A 179 -9.79 29.81 -22.03
N GLU A 180 -9.35 29.80 -20.76
CA GLU A 180 -8.74 28.62 -20.11
C GLU A 180 -9.62 27.34 -20.21
N ASN A 181 -10.95 27.48 -20.26
CA ASN A 181 -11.85 26.34 -20.46
C ASN A 181 -11.65 25.64 -21.81
N ASN A 182 -11.45 26.39 -22.90
CA ASN A 182 -11.20 25.79 -24.22
C ASN A 182 -9.86 25.04 -24.25
N LYS A 183 -8.88 25.52 -23.46
CA LYS A 183 -7.58 24.87 -23.31
C LYS A 183 -7.68 23.55 -22.55
N ILE A 184 -8.49 23.52 -21.48
CA ILE A 184 -8.77 22.29 -20.71
C ILE A 184 -9.45 21.24 -21.60
N ASP A 185 -10.45 21.64 -22.39
CA ASP A 185 -11.18 20.75 -23.30
C ASP A 185 -10.28 20.13 -24.37
N LEU A 186 -9.37 20.92 -24.96
CA LEU A 186 -8.44 20.39 -25.94
C LEU A 186 -7.37 19.50 -25.32
N LEU A 187 -6.87 19.85 -24.12
CA LEU A 187 -5.93 19.03 -23.37
C LEU A 187 -6.54 17.66 -23.06
N ILE A 188 -7.77 17.61 -22.55
CA ILE A 188 -8.43 16.32 -22.24
C ILE A 188 -8.71 15.51 -23.51
N LYS A 189 -9.12 16.15 -24.62
CA LYS A 189 -9.31 15.49 -25.92
C LYS A 189 -7.99 14.87 -26.42
N THR A 190 -6.89 15.59 -26.28
CA THR A 190 -5.55 15.11 -26.68
C THR A 190 -5.06 13.98 -25.77
N ILE A 191 -5.30 14.04 -24.46
CA ILE A 191 -4.98 12.97 -23.51
C ILE A 191 -5.78 11.70 -23.85
N LEU A 192 -7.05 11.83 -24.23
CA LEU A 192 -7.91 10.71 -24.61
C LEU A 192 -7.44 10.04 -25.91
N SER A 193 -7.15 10.81 -26.95
CA SER A 193 -6.68 10.27 -28.24
C SER A 193 -5.30 9.62 -28.10
N LEU A 194 -4.40 10.22 -27.29
CA LEU A 194 -3.11 9.62 -26.92
C LEU A 194 -3.31 8.26 -26.24
N ASN A 195 -4.19 8.19 -25.25
CA ASN A 195 -4.45 6.96 -24.52
C ASN A 195 -4.98 5.85 -25.44
N ALA A 196 -5.92 6.17 -26.33
CA ALA A 196 -6.45 5.22 -27.31
C ALA A 196 -5.35 4.70 -28.25
N LEU A 197 -4.51 5.59 -28.79
CA LEU A 197 -3.41 5.20 -29.66
C LEU A 197 -2.39 4.30 -28.93
N ARG A 198 -2.01 4.67 -27.70
CA ARG A 198 -1.06 3.87 -26.91
C ARG A 198 -1.60 2.48 -26.59
N GLU A 199 -2.91 2.34 -26.31
CA GLU A 199 -3.54 1.03 -26.10
C GLU A 199 -3.42 0.12 -27.32
N VAL A 200 -3.67 0.65 -28.52
CA VAL A 200 -3.50 -0.10 -29.77
C VAL A 200 -2.06 -0.59 -29.93
N ILE A 201 -1.09 0.31 -29.70
CA ILE A 201 0.34 -0.02 -29.81
C ILE A 201 0.73 -1.08 -28.77
N VAL A 202 0.33 -0.91 -27.51
CA VAL A 202 0.63 -1.86 -26.43
C VAL A 202 0.04 -3.23 -26.75
N LYS A 203 -1.21 -3.31 -27.22
CA LYS A 203 -1.86 -4.55 -27.63
C LYS A 203 -1.09 -5.25 -28.76
N GLY A 204 -0.63 -4.52 -29.77
CA GLY A 204 0.24 -5.11 -30.80
C GLY A 204 1.58 -5.60 -30.25
N LEU A 205 2.13 -4.93 -29.22
CA LEU A 205 3.33 -5.33 -28.50
C LEU A 205 3.13 -6.52 -27.54
N GLU A 206 1.91 -7.04 -27.35
CA GLU A 206 1.67 -8.27 -26.56
C GLU A 206 1.93 -9.54 -27.36
N SER A 207 1.80 -9.48 -28.69
CA SER A 207 2.12 -10.61 -29.57
C SER A 207 3.62 -10.91 -29.50
N GLY A 208 4.06 -12.05 -28.96
CA GLY A 208 5.49 -12.37 -28.88
C GLY A 208 6.18 -12.42 -30.26
N LEU A 209 7.44 -12.02 -30.34
CA LEU A 209 8.27 -12.30 -31.53
C LEU A 209 8.84 -13.72 -31.41
N ARG A 210 8.86 -14.47 -32.51
CA ARG A 210 9.56 -15.75 -32.57
C ARG A 210 11.07 -15.52 -32.57
N ASN A 211 11.84 -16.50 -32.08
CA ASN A 211 13.30 -16.43 -32.04
C ASN A 211 13.96 -16.33 -33.43
N ASP A 212 13.24 -16.73 -34.48
CA ASP A 212 13.64 -16.67 -35.90
C ASP A 212 13.06 -15.46 -36.65
N ALA A 213 12.55 -14.45 -35.94
CA ALA A 213 11.97 -13.26 -36.56
C ALA A 213 12.97 -12.52 -37.48
N PRO A 214 12.54 -12.09 -38.69
CA PRO A 214 13.40 -11.37 -39.61
C PRO A 214 13.78 -9.98 -39.07
N ASP A 215 14.93 -9.45 -39.51
CA ASP A 215 15.48 -8.17 -39.03
C ASP A 215 14.50 -7.00 -39.20
N ALA A 216 13.73 -6.99 -40.29
CA ALA A 216 12.67 -6.02 -40.53
C ALA A 216 11.57 -6.06 -39.46
N ALA A 217 11.18 -7.24 -38.98
CA ALA A 217 10.17 -7.40 -37.93
C ALA A 217 10.73 -6.95 -36.57
N ILE A 218 11.99 -7.23 -36.27
CA ILE A 218 12.68 -6.77 -35.05
C ILE A 218 12.79 -5.24 -35.05
N ALA A 219 13.19 -4.63 -36.18
CA ALA A 219 13.27 -3.19 -36.34
C ALA A 219 11.90 -2.52 -36.20
N MET A 220 10.86 -3.08 -36.82
CA MET A 220 9.49 -2.59 -36.65
C MET A 220 9.05 -2.67 -35.19
N ARG A 221 9.37 -3.77 -34.49
CA ARG A 221 9.04 -3.93 -33.08
C ARG A 221 9.73 -2.89 -32.20
N GLN A 222 10.99 -2.56 -32.48
CA GLN A 222 11.70 -1.49 -31.79
C GLN A 222 10.99 -0.15 -32.00
N LYS A 223 10.60 0.19 -33.23
CA LYS A 223 9.84 1.41 -33.51
C LYS A 223 8.53 1.48 -32.73
N TRP A 224 7.74 0.40 -32.71
CA TRP A 224 6.51 0.34 -31.91
C TRP A 224 6.79 0.60 -30.42
N ARG A 225 7.85 0.01 -29.86
CA ARG A 225 8.22 0.23 -28.45
C ARG A 225 8.65 1.67 -28.19
N LEU A 226 9.41 2.28 -29.10
CA LEU A 226 9.85 3.67 -28.96
C LEU A 226 8.67 4.65 -29.06
N CYS A 227 7.75 4.44 -30.01
CA CYS A 227 6.50 5.21 -30.08
C CYS A 227 5.67 5.06 -28.80
N GLU A 228 5.59 3.85 -28.26
CA GLU A 228 4.86 3.58 -27.01
C GLU A 228 5.43 4.34 -25.81
N ILE A 229 6.76 4.37 -25.65
CA ILE A 229 7.45 5.13 -24.59
C ILE A 229 7.32 6.63 -24.85
N GLY A 230 7.48 7.08 -26.11
CA GLY A 230 7.34 8.48 -26.47
C GLY A 230 5.93 9.05 -26.21
N LEU A 231 4.89 8.23 -26.38
CA LEU A 231 3.52 8.60 -25.98
C LEU A 231 3.39 8.75 -24.46
N GLU A 232 4.03 7.90 -23.66
CA GLU A 232 4.07 8.03 -22.20
C GLU A 232 4.78 9.33 -21.77
N ASP A 233 5.91 9.65 -22.39
CA ASP A 233 6.66 10.89 -22.11
C ASP A 233 5.86 12.13 -22.52
N TYR A 234 5.14 12.08 -23.64
CA TYR A 234 4.27 13.19 -24.04
C TYR A 234 3.06 13.35 -23.11
N LEU A 235 2.51 12.25 -22.58
CA LEU A 235 1.45 12.30 -21.59
C LEU A 235 1.89 13.03 -20.31
N PHE A 236 3.14 12.87 -19.87
CA PHE A 236 3.68 13.64 -18.74
C PHE A 236 3.55 15.15 -18.98
N VAL A 237 3.88 15.62 -20.19
CA VAL A 237 3.75 17.03 -20.58
C VAL A 237 2.28 17.46 -20.56
N LEU A 238 1.38 16.67 -21.16
CA LEU A 238 -0.05 16.97 -21.19
C LEU A 238 -0.67 17.04 -19.79
N LEU A 239 -0.38 16.08 -18.91
CA LEU A 239 -0.87 16.09 -17.53
C LEU A 239 -0.32 17.27 -16.73
N SER A 240 0.94 17.64 -16.95
CA SER A 240 1.52 18.82 -16.31
C SER A 240 0.82 20.11 -16.76
N ARG A 241 0.56 20.25 -18.07
CA ARG A 241 -0.16 21.41 -18.63
C ARG A 241 -1.61 21.46 -18.13
N PHE A 242 -2.27 20.31 -18.07
CA PHE A 242 -3.62 20.16 -17.55
C PHE A 242 -3.73 20.56 -16.08
N LEU A 243 -2.81 20.08 -15.23
CA LEU A 243 -2.79 20.46 -13.81
C LEU A 243 -2.57 21.97 -13.63
N ASN A 244 -1.68 22.58 -14.40
CA ASN A 244 -1.46 24.03 -14.37
C ASN A 244 -2.71 24.82 -14.79
N ALA A 245 -3.45 24.35 -15.81
CA ALA A 245 -4.71 24.95 -16.23
C ALA A 245 -5.78 24.84 -15.12
N LEU A 246 -5.87 23.70 -14.43
CA LEU A 246 -6.78 23.54 -13.29
C LEU A 246 -6.46 24.49 -12.14
N GLU A 247 -5.17 24.69 -11.82
CA GLU A 247 -4.75 25.66 -10.81
C GLU A 247 -5.11 27.10 -11.22
N ALA A 248 -4.97 27.45 -12.52
CA ALA A 248 -5.34 28.77 -13.04
C ALA A 248 -6.84 29.09 -12.92
N VAL A 249 -7.72 28.09 -13.02
CA VAL A 249 -9.19 28.25 -12.90
C VAL A 249 -9.65 28.35 -11.43
N GLY A 250 -8.75 28.15 -10.46
CA GLY A 250 -9.03 28.30 -9.02
C GLY A 250 -8.70 27.06 -8.17
N GLY A 251 -8.13 26.03 -8.79
CA GLY A 251 -7.52 24.89 -8.12
C GLY A 251 -8.48 24.04 -7.28
N ALA A 252 -7.95 23.40 -6.25
CA ALA A 252 -8.69 22.43 -5.42
C ALA A 252 -9.88 23.06 -4.66
N LEU A 253 -9.78 24.34 -4.26
CA LEU A 253 -10.85 25.05 -3.55
C LEU A 253 -12.03 25.35 -4.46
N TRP A 254 -11.77 25.66 -5.73
CA TRP A 254 -12.81 25.86 -6.73
C TRP A 254 -13.63 24.58 -6.96
N LEU A 255 -12.94 23.44 -7.08
CA LEU A 255 -13.61 22.14 -7.17
C LEU A 255 -14.49 21.85 -5.95
N ALA A 256 -13.98 22.12 -4.74
CA ALA A 256 -14.74 21.89 -3.52
C ALA A 256 -16.01 22.75 -3.44
N LYS A 257 -15.93 24.03 -3.83
CA LYS A 257 -17.09 24.95 -3.88
C LYS A 257 -18.14 24.51 -4.90
N ASN A 258 -17.73 23.94 -6.03
CA ASN A 258 -18.69 23.45 -7.04
C ASN A 258 -19.48 22.22 -6.57
N VAL A 259 -18.93 21.42 -5.66
CA VAL A 259 -19.69 20.34 -5.00
C VAL A 259 -20.79 20.91 -4.11
N GLU A 260 -20.54 22.04 -3.44
CA GLU A 260 -21.55 22.73 -2.61
C GLU A 260 -22.71 23.28 -3.45
N SER A 261 -22.43 23.71 -4.68
CA SER A 261 -23.45 24.13 -5.65
C SER A 261 -24.08 22.97 -6.44
N LYS A 262 -23.89 21.71 -5.98
CA LYS A 262 -24.39 20.46 -6.60
C LYS A 262 -23.91 20.24 -8.04
N ASN A 263 -22.81 20.85 -8.46
CA ASN A 263 -22.26 20.70 -9.81
C ASN A 263 -20.95 19.87 -9.82
N VAL A 264 -21.10 18.55 -9.95
CA VAL A 264 -19.96 17.60 -10.05
C VAL A 264 -19.36 17.56 -11.44
N SER A 265 -20.00 18.14 -12.45
CA SER A 265 -19.51 18.02 -13.83
C SER A 265 -18.09 18.56 -13.98
N THR A 266 -17.73 19.54 -13.14
CA THR A 266 -16.38 20.12 -13.04
C THR A 266 -15.30 19.14 -12.56
N TRP A 267 -15.68 18.03 -11.93
CA TRP A 267 -14.76 16.96 -11.53
C TRP A 267 -14.56 15.92 -12.63
N ASN A 268 -15.41 15.88 -13.66
CA ASN A 268 -15.40 14.82 -14.67
C ASN A 268 -14.07 14.75 -15.43
N ASP A 269 -13.57 15.87 -15.92
CA ASP A 269 -12.33 15.89 -16.72
C ASP A 269 -11.09 15.67 -15.85
N PRO A 270 -10.98 16.28 -14.65
CA PRO A 270 -9.96 15.90 -13.69
C PRO A 270 -9.96 14.39 -13.37
N ILE A 271 -11.15 13.79 -13.15
CA ILE A 271 -11.26 12.35 -12.82
C ILE A 271 -10.82 11.51 -14.02
N ARG A 272 -11.23 11.88 -15.24
CA ARG A 272 -10.79 11.23 -16.48
C ARG A 272 -9.26 11.30 -16.61
N ALA A 273 -8.66 12.47 -16.39
CA ALA A 273 -7.20 12.64 -16.48
C ALA A 273 -6.45 11.74 -15.47
N LEU A 274 -6.92 11.67 -14.23
CA LEU A 274 -6.34 10.76 -13.23
C LEU A 274 -6.52 9.29 -13.61
N SER A 275 -7.71 8.89 -14.04
CA SER A 275 -8.01 7.52 -14.47
C SER A 275 -7.11 7.10 -15.64
N ILE A 276 -6.91 7.98 -16.63
CA ILE A 276 -5.97 7.74 -17.74
C ILE A 276 -4.54 7.66 -17.23
N GLY A 277 -4.09 8.58 -16.37
CA GLY A 277 -2.75 8.54 -15.80
C GLY A 277 -2.47 7.21 -15.08
N LEU A 278 -3.41 6.69 -14.29
CA LEU A 278 -3.30 5.39 -13.62
C LEU A 278 -3.31 4.23 -14.61
N ARG A 279 -4.20 4.26 -15.62
CA ARG A 279 -4.26 3.25 -16.69
C ARG A 279 -2.93 3.18 -17.44
N GLN A 280 -2.28 4.32 -17.65
CA GLN A 280 -1.01 4.45 -18.35
C GLN A 280 0.14 3.82 -17.56
N LEU A 281 0.12 3.88 -16.22
CA LEU A 281 1.04 3.10 -15.38
C LEU A 281 0.81 1.58 -15.56
N GLY A 282 -0.45 1.15 -15.66
CA GLY A 282 -0.82 -0.23 -15.95
C GLY A 282 -0.35 -0.70 -17.32
N LEU A 283 -0.46 0.14 -18.36
CA LEU A 283 0.11 -0.12 -19.70
C LEU A 283 1.65 -0.22 -19.66
N SER A 284 2.30 0.53 -18.75
CA SER A 284 3.73 0.39 -18.44
C SER A 284 4.05 -0.85 -17.59
N ARG A 285 3.07 -1.74 -17.38
CA ARG A 285 3.15 -3.00 -16.62
C ARG A 285 3.40 -2.82 -15.11
N TRP A 286 3.16 -1.64 -14.57
CA TRP A 286 3.15 -1.43 -13.12
C TRP A 286 1.79 -1.85 -12.55
N LYS A 287 1.74 -3.01 -11.88
CA LYS A 287 0.54 -3.55 -11.20
C LYS A 287 -0.76 -3.36 -12.00
N PRO A 288 -0.87 -3.92 -13.21
CA PRO A 288 -1.95 -3.62 -14.15
C PRO A 288 -3.34 -3.92 -13.59
N GLU A 289 -3.49 -4.98 -12.79
CA GLU A 289 -4.75 -5.33 -12.13
C GLU A 289 -5.20 -4.25 -11.15
N GLU A 290 -4.27 -3.72 -10.34
CA GLU A 290 -4.55 -2.65 -9.39
C GLU A 290 -4.87 -1.33 -10.07
N CYS A 291 -4.11 -0.96 -11.11
CA CYS A 291 -4.42 0.18 -11.97
C CYS A 291 -5.83 0.08 -12.57
N SER A 292 -6.20 -1.11 -13.07
CA SER A 292 -7.53 -1.34 -13.65
C SER A 292 -8.63 -1.25 -12.60
N ALA A 293 -8.45 -1.82 -11.42
CA ALA A 293 -9.43 -1.78 -10.34
C ALA A 293 -9.69 -0.34 -9.87
N ILE A 294 -8.63 0.44 -9.64
CA ILE A 294 -8.75 1.86 -9.28
C ILE A 294 -9.41 2.66 -10.41
N GLY A 295 -9.06 2.38 -11.67
CA GLY A 295 -9.70 2.98 -12.83
C GLY A 295 -11.21 2.75 -12.87
N ASN A 296 -11.66 1.52 -12.62
CA ASN A 296 -13.08 1.16 -12.52
C ASN A 296 -13.78 1.91 -11.37
N GLU A 297 -13.13 1.98 -10.20
CA GLU A 297 -13.65 2.74 -9.04
C GLU A 297 -13.87 4.21 -9.38
N LEU A 298 -12.86 4.89 -9.95
CA LEU A 298 -12.95 6.30 -10.35
C LEU A 298 -14.08 6.54 -11.35
N LEU A 299 -14.24 5.67 -12.34
CA LEU A 299 -15.32 5.76 -13.32
C LEU A 299 -16.69 5.54 -12.67
N ALA A 300 -16.83 4.55 -11.78
CA ALA A 300 -18.07 4.29 -11.07
C ALA A 300 -18.50 5.49 -10.20
N TRP A 301 -17.56 6.16 -9.50
CA TRP A 301 -17.88 7.34 -8.68
C TRP A 301 -18.23 8.56 -9.52
N LYS A 302 -17.63 8.68 -10.71
CA LYS A 302 -17.99 9.70 -11.69
C LYS A 302 -19.40 9.48 -12.26
N GLU A 303 -19.72 8.26 -12.67
CA GLU A 303 -21.02 7.92 -13.27
C GLU A 303 -22.17 8.00 -12.25
N LYS A 304 -21.92 7.57 -11.01
CA LYS A 304 -22.93 7.64 -9.94
C LYS A 304 -23.31 9.09 -9.58
N GLY A 305 -22.38 10.03 -9.73
CA GLY A 305 -22.61 11.46 -9.43
C GLY A 305 -22.92 11.74 -7.95
N LEU A 306 -23.42 12.95 -7.67
CA LEU A 306 -23.91 13.34 -6.34
C LEU A 306 -25.41 13.05 -6.23
N SER A 307 -25.80 12.34 -5.17
CA SER A 307 -27.17 12.32 -4.68
C SER A 307 -27.31 13.24 -3.47
N GLU A 308 -28.54 13.71 -3.18
CA GLU A 308 -28.79 14.47 -1.94
C GLU A 308 -28.66 13.55 -0.71
N ILE A 309 -29.17 12.34 -0.82
CA ILE A 309 -29.15 11.33 0.24
C ILE A 309 -28.68 10.02 -0.37
N GLU A 310 -27.89 9.26 0.38
CA GLU A 310 -27.58 7.88 0.05
C GLU A 310 -27.86 6.94 1.23
N GLY A 311 -29.00 6.24 1.18
CA GLY A 311 -29.53 5.53 2.34
C GLY A 311 -30.13 6.51 3.35
N SER A 312 -29.52 6.59 4.53
CA SER A 312 -29.88 7.57 5.58
C SER A 312 -28.83 8.67 5.78
N GLU A 313 -27.82 8.72 4.89
CA GLU A 313 -26.65 9.57 5.03
C GLU A 313 -26.60 10.65 3.95
N ASP A 314 -25.87 11.73 4.23
CA ASP A 314 -25.61 12.80 3.26
C ASP A 314 -24.85 12.25 2.04
N GLY A 315 -25.46 12.36 0.85
CA GLY A 315 -24.90 11.78 -0.37
C GLY A 315 -23.58 12.45 -0.77
N LYS A 316 -23.39 13.73 -0.45
CA LYS A 316 -22.12 14.46 -0.65
C LYS A 316 -21.00 13.84 0.18
N THR A 317 -21.23 13.62 1.47
CA THR A 317 -20.25 13.00 2.38
C THR A 317 -19.89 11.59 1.90
N ILE A 318 -20.89 10.78 1.53
CA ILE A 318 -20.64 9.40 1.06
C ILE A 318 -19.83 9.37 -0.23
N TRP A 319 -20.19 10.20 -1.21
CA TRP A 319 -19.44 10.33 -2.46
C TRP A 319 -17.99 10.75 -2.19
N ALA A 320 -17.78 11.76 -1.36
CA ALA A 320 -16.45 12.26 -1.01
C ALA A 320 -15.61 11.23 -0.24
N LEU A 321 -16.21 10.44 0.67
CA LEU A 321 -15.51 9.36 1.40
C LEU A 321 -15.08 8.21 0.47
N ARG A 322 -15.91 7.82 -0.51
CA ARG A 322 -15.52 6.81 -1.52
C ARG A 322 -14.38 7.30 -2.39
N PHE A 323 -14.49 8.55 -2.82
CA PHE A 323 -13.48 9.17 -3.65
C PHE A 323 -12.16 9.30 -2.87
N LYS A 324 -12.21 9.74 -1.59
CA LYS A 324 -11.04 9.73 -0.68
C LYS A 324 -10.38 8.35 -0.61
N ALA A 325 -11.16 7.31 -0.35
CA ALA A 325 -10.65 5.94 -0.24
C ALA A 325 -9.89 5.51 -1.51
N THR A 326 -10.46 5.79 -2.69
CA THR A 326 -9.87 5.48 -4.01
C THR A 326 -8.57 6.28 -4.25
N LEU A 327 -8.56 7.57 -3.86
CA LEU A 327 -7.39 8.44 -3.98
C LEU A 327 -6.25 8.03 -3.06
N ASP A 328 -6.55 7.67 -1.81
CA ASP A 328 -5.54 7.19 -0.86
C ASP A 328 -4.87 5.91 -1.37
N ARG A 329 -5.64 5.01 -2.00
CA ARG A 329 -5.11 3.83 -2.69
C ARG A 329 -4.26 4.19 -3.91
N SER A 330 -4.74 5.12 -4.73
CA SER A 330 -4.00 5.63 -5.90
C SER A 330 -2.65 6.23 -5.50
N ARG A 331 -2.61 7.02 -4.41
CA ARG A 331 -1.38 7.61 -3.90
C ARG A 331 -0.40 6.54 -3.40
N ARG A 332 -0.88 5.53 -2.67
CA ARG A 332 -0.02 4.42 -2.23
C ARG A 332 0.58 3.66 -3.41
N LEU A 333 -0.21 3.40 -4.45
CA LEU A 333 0.29 2.80 -5.70
C LEU A 333 1.45 3.62 -6.30
N THR A 334 1.37 4.96 -6.26
CA THR A 334 2.45 5.83 -6.75
C THR A 334 3.69 5.88 -5.85
N GLU A 335 3.48 5.78 -4.54
CA GLU A 335 4.56 5.73 -3.55
C GLU A 335 5.35 4.43 -3.68
N GLU A 336 4.66 3.30 -3.84
CA GLU A 336 5.29 1.99 -4.04
C GLU A 336 6.15 1.94 -5.31
N TYR A 337 5.71 2.58 -6.40
CA TYR A 337 6.51 2.74 -7.61
C TYR A 337 7.82 3.49 -7.32
N SER A 338 7.71 4.62 -6.62
CA SER A 338 8.84 5.47 -6.28
C SER A 338 9.81 4.77 -5.34
N GLU A 339 9.28 4.03 -4.36
CA GLU A 339 10.04 3.22 -3.41
C GLU A 339 10.80 2.09 -4.13
N ALA A 340 10.18 1.41 -5.09
CA ALA A 340 10.86 0.41 -5.91
C ALA A 340 12.07 0.98 -6.63
N LEU A 341 11.95 2.16 -7.26
CA LEU A 341 13.09 2.83 -7.93
C LEU A 341 14.18 3.27 -6.94
N LEU A 342 13.79 3.77 -5.77
CA LEU A 342 14.72 4.18 -4.70
C LEU A 342 15.44 3.00 -4.04
N GLN A 343 14.85 1.81 -4.03
CA GLN A 343 15.56 0.61 -3.57
C GLN A 343 16.56 0.11 -4.62
N MET A 344 16.26 0.27 -5.91
CA MET A 344 17.06 -0.27 -7.00
C MET A 344 18.25 0.59 -7.42
N PHE A 345 18.01 1.90 -7.65
CA PHE A 345 18.97 2.75 -8.36
C PHE A 345 20.09 3.33 -7.49
N PRO A 346 19.84 3.91 -6.30
CA PRO A 346 20.88 4.60 -5.52
C PRO A 346 22.18 3.81 -5.31
N PRO A 347 22.19 2.53 -4.86
CA PRO A 347 23.45 1.82 -4.65
C PRO A 347 24.24 1.64 -5.97
N LYS A 348 23.54 1.31 -7.06
CA LYS A 348 24.15 1.10 -8.39
C LYS A 348 24.66 2.41 -8.99
N VAL A 349 23.89 3.48 -8.85
CA VAL A 349 24.24 4.82 -9.36
C VAL A 349 25.42 5.40 -8.58
N GLN A 350 25.51 5.17 -7.27
CA GLN A 350 26.66 5.59 -6.46
C GLN A 350 27.95 4.86 -6.87
N MET A 351 27.89 3.55 -7.05
CA MET A 351 29.03 2.76 -7.53
C MET A 351 29.53 3.25 -8.90
N LEU A 352 28.61 3.40 -9.86
CA LEU A 352 28.94 3.85 -11.22
C LEU A 352 29.40 5.31 -11.24
N GLY A 353 28.74 6.19 -10.49
CA GLY A 353 29.09 7.60 -10.39
C GLY A 353 30.50 7.82 -9.88
N LYS A 354 30.90 7.07 -8.85
CA LYS A 354 32.28 7.09 -8.32
C LYS A 354 33.29 6.56 -9.34
N ALA A 355 32.98 5.46 -10.03
CA ALA A 355 33.86 4.88 -11.03
C ALA A 355 34.06 5.80 -12.25
N LEU A 356 33.02 6.54 -12.64
CA LEU A 356 33.03 7.44 -13.80
C LEU A 356 33.43 8.89 -13.48
N GLY A 357 33.73 9.20 -12.21
CA GLY A 357 34.10 10.56 -11.79
C GLY A 357 32.97 11.59 -11.89
N ILE A 358 31.71 11.17 -11.78
CA ILE A 358 30.53 12.05 -11.84
C ILE A 358 30.37 12.81 -10.51
N PRO A 359 30.04 14.12 -10.53
CA PRO A 359 29.80 14.89 -9.31
C PRO A 359 28.79 14.26 -8.36
N GLU A 360 29.13 14.19 -7.06
CA GLU A 360 28.32 13.51 -6.03
C GLU A 360 26.89 14.05 -5.92
N ASN A 361 26.70 15.36 -6.14
CA ASN A 361 25.37 15.96 -6.16
C ASN A 361 24.47 15.35 -7.25
N SER A 362 24.99 15.17 -8.47
CA SER A 362 24.26 14.56 -9.59
C SER A 362 23.94 13.09 -9.33
N VAL A 363 24.87 12.37 -8.70
CA VAL A 363 24.68 10.97 -8.28
C VAL A 363 23.56 10.85 -7.25
N ARG A 364 23.56 11.72 -6.24
CA ARG A 364 22.57 11.70 -5.15
C ARG A 364 21.15 12.02 -5.63
N THR A 365 21.00 12.95 -6.58
CA THR A 365 19.68 13.39 -7.06
C THR A 365 19.17 12.62 -8.28
N TYR A 366 19.96 11.69 -8.83
CA TYR A 366 19.62 10.97 -10.07
C TYR A 366 18.25 10.28 -9.98
N THR A 367 18.07 9.40 -9.00
CA THR A 367 16.82 8.62 -8.86
C THR A 367 15.60 9.52 -8.63
N GLU A 368 15.77 10.61 -7.87
CA GLU A 368 14.71 11.60 -7.64
C GLU A 368 14.37 12.38 -8.91
N ALA A 369 15.36 12.70 -9.75
CA ALA A 369 15.13 13.34 -11.05
C ALA A 369 14.36 12.39 -11.99
N GLU A 370 14.74 11.11 -12.02
CA GLU A 370 14.05 10.09 -12.82
C GLU A 370 12.58 9.92 -12.42
N ILE A 371 12.28 9.90 -11.11
CA ILE A 371 10.90 9.84 -10.62
C ILE A 371 10.12 11.09 -11.03
N ARG A 372 10.72 12.29 -10.90
CA ARG A 372 10.08 13.57 -11.22
C ARG A 372 9.81 13.76 -12.72
N ALA A 373 10.57 13.10 -13.58
CA ALA A 373 10.39 13.13 -15.03
C ALA A 373 9.31 12.16 -15.53
N GLY A 374 8.85 11.21 -14.71
CA GLY A 374 7.87 10.20 -15.11
C GLY A 374 6.41 10.62 -14.91
N VAL A 375 5.49 10.01 -15.67
CA VAL A 375 4.03 10.16 -15.51
C VAL A 375 3.57 9.93 -14.08
N ILE A 376 4.24 9.03 -13.35
CA ILE A 376 4.00 8.74 -11.92
C ILE A 376 3.94 10.00 -11.06
N PHE A 377 4.80 10.98 -11.34
CA PHE A 377 4.86 12.23 -10.60
C PHE A 377 3.63 13.10 -10.83
N GLN A 378 3.14 13.15 -12.07
CA GLN A 378 1.92 13.91 -12.40
C GLN A 378 0.67 13.23 -11.83
N VAL A 379 0.62 11.90 -11.84
CA VAL A 379 -0.45 11.13 -11.17
C VAL A 379 -0.46 11.41 -9.67
N SER A 380 0.70 11.36 -9.01
CA SER A 380 0.83 11.69 -7.58
C SER A 380 0.38 13.13 -7.27
N LYS A 381 0.69 14.10 -8.15
CA LYS A 381 0.24 15.48 -8.00
C LYS A 381 -1.27 15.62 -8.16
N LEU A 382 -1.87 14.95 -9.16
CA LEU A 382 -3.33 14.91 -9.33
C LEU A 382 -4.02 14.29 -8.11
N CYS A 383 -3.50 13.19 -7.56
CA CYS A 383 -4.01 12.60 -6.32
C CYS A 383 -3.96 13.62 -5.16
N THR A 384 -2.86 14.35 -5.02
CA THR A 384 -2.70 15.37 -3.97
C THR A 384 -3.69 16.53 -4.13
N PHE A 385 -3.84 17.02 -5.36
CA PHE A 385 -4.82 18.04 -5.74
C PHE A 385 -6.24 17.61 -5.37
N PHE A 386 -6.63 16.38 -5.70
CA PHE A 386 -7.94 15.85 -5.36
C PHE A 386 -8.14 15.61 -3.87
N LEU A 387 -7.14 15.07 -3.16
CA LEU A 387 -7.21 14.90 -1.72
C LEU A 387 -7.43 16.24 -1.01
N LYS A 388 -6.80 17.32 -1.49
CA LYS A 388 -7.05 18.68 -0.99
C LYS A 388 -8.50 19.12 -1.24
N ALA A 389 -9.04 18.89 -2.44
CA ALA A 389 -10.43 19.22 -2.77
C ALA A 389 -11.43 18.42 -1.92
N VAL A 390 -11.24 17.11 -1.80
CA VAL A 390 -12.11 16.21 -1.01
C VAL A 390 -12.10 16.58 0.47
N ARG A 391 -10.93 16.91 1.04
CA ARG A 391 -10.82 17.34 2.43
C ARG A 391 -11.63 18.61 2.70
N ALA A 392 -11.55 19.58 1.78
CA ALA A 392 -12.36 20.80 1.84
C ALA A 392 -13.86 20.47 1.71
N THR A 393 -14.25 19.58 0.79
CA THR A 393 -15.64 19.11 0.62
C THR A 393 -16.21 18.46 1.88
N LEU A 394 -15.41 17.65 2.60
CA LEU A 394 -15.79 16.98 3.84
C LEU A 394 -15.76 17.89 5.08
N GLY A 395 -15.24 19.12 4.96
CA GLY A 395 -14.98 19.99 6.12
C GLY A 395 -13.91 19.43 7.07
N SER A 396 -13.19 18.39 6.65
CA SER A 396 -12.21 17.69 7.47
C SER A 396 -10.93 18.51 7.62
N GLN A 397 -10.41 18.64 8.84
CA GLN A 397 -9.16 19.38 9.10
C GLN A 397 -7.88 18.59 8.74
N GLY A 398 -7.98 17.49 7.99
CA GLY A 398 -6.85 16.66 7.57
C GLY A 398 -6.41 15.60 8.58
N TRP A 399 -7.20 15.32 9.63
CA TRP A 399 -6.94 14.27 10.62
C TRP A 399 -7.93 13.12 10.46
N ASP A 400 -7.42 11.89 10.46
CA ASP A 400 -8.25 10.68 10.56
C ASP A 400 -8.37 10.28 12.03
N VAL A 401 -9.52 10.55 12.64
CA VAL A 401 -9.79 10.16 14.02
C VAL A 401 -10.05 8.65 14.08
N LEU A 402 -9.21 7.93 14.83
CA LEU A 402 -9.35 6.49 15.07
C LEU A 402 -10.26 6.21 16.26
N VAL A 403 -10.03 6.93 17.37
CA VAL A 403 -10.83 6.88 18.59
C VAL A 403 -11.31 8.31 18.89
N PRO A 404 -12.62 8.60 18.80
CA PRO A 404 -13.15 9.90 19.19
C PRO A 404 -13.14 10.03 20.71
N GLY A 405 -12.89 11.24 21.21
CA GLY A 405 -12.82 11.50 22.65
C GLY A 405 -12.20 12.86 22.98
N ALA A 406 -12.19 13.19 24.27
CA ALA A 406 -11.50 14.36 24.80
C ALA A 406 -10.46 13.92 25.83
N ALA A 407 -9.24 14.44 25.72
CA ALA A 407 -8.13 14.16 26.62
C ALA A 407 -7.49 15.46 27.10
N LEU A 408 -7.00 15.47 28.34
CA LEU A 408 -6.23 16.56 28.94
C LEU A 408 -4.84 16.03 29.27
N GLY A 409 -3.80 16.79 28.97
CA GLY A 409 -2.45 16.41 29.33
C GLY A 409 -1.37 17.33 28.82
N THR A 410 -0.15 17.12 29.28
CA THR A 410 1.03 17.82 28.78
C THR A 410 1.40 17.28 27.41
N LEU A 411 1.55 18.16 26.41
CA LEU A 411 1.89 17.76 25.05
C LEU A 411 3.39 17.43 24.95
N LEU A 412 3.75 16.21 24.57
CA LEU A 412 5.13 15.77 24.39
C LEU A 412 5.35 15.22 23.00
N GLN A 413 6.41 15.66 22.31
CA GLN A 413 6.77 15.15 21.00
C GLN A 413 7.81 14.04 21.11
N VAL A 414 7.54 12.91 20.46
CA VAL A 414 8.45 11.75 20.39
C VAL A 414 8.62 11.30 18.94
N GLU A 415 9.77 10.70 18.64
CA GLU A 415 9.98 10.14 17.30
C GLU A 415 9.16 8.86 17.10
N ARG A 416 9.18 7.94 18.09
CA ARG A 416 8.47 6.65 18.11
C ARG A 416 7.97 6.32 19.51
N ILE A 417 6.95 5.47 19.62
CA ILE A 417 6.47 4.94 20.91
C ILE A 417 7.26 3.66 21.23
N VAL A 418 8.23 3.76 22.14
CA VAL A 418 9.03 2.61 22.62
C VAL A 418 8.98 2.53 24.15
N PRO A 419 9.10 1.34 24.76
CA PRO A 419 9.20 1.24 26.22
C PRO A 419 10.37 2.09 26.76
N GLY A 420 10.10 2.94 27.76
CA GLY A 420 11.10 3.84 28.35
C GLY A 420 11.30 5.19 27.65
N THR A 421 10.46 5.55 26.67
CA THR A 421 10.57 6.85 25.95
C THR A 421 10.19 8.06 26.81
N LEU A 422 9.34 7.86 27.82
CA LEU A 422 8.92 8.93 28.72
C LEU A 422 9.93 9.11 29.86
N PRO A 423 10.45 10.34 30.11
CA PRO A 423 11.30 10.62 31.25
C PRO A 423 10.59 10.31 32.57
N SER A 424 11.28 9.70 33.53
CA SER A 424 10.73 9.36 34.86
C SER A 424 10.23 10.57 35.67
N SER A 425 10.53 11.79 35.21
CA SER A 425 10.15 13.06 35.82
C SER A 425 8.73 13.55 35.47
N VAL A 426 8.03 12.91 34.52
CA VAL A 426 6.69 13.32 34.09
C VAL A 426 5.61 12.49 34.79
N THR A 427 4.97 13.06 35.81
CA THR A 427 4.01 12.35 36.69
C THR A 427 2.52 12.62 36.38
N GLY A 428 2.20 13.57 35.50
CA GLY A 428 0.83 13.91 35.09
C GLY A 428 0.37 13.25 33.78
N PRO A 429 -0.89 13.44 33.36
CA PRO A 429 -1.39 12.92 32.09
C PRO A 429 -0.68 13.57 30.90
N VAL A 430 -0.37 12.77 29.88
CA VAL A 430 0.45 13.16 28.71
C VAL A 430 -0.33 12.95 27.41
N ILE A 431 -0.21 13.90 26.48
CA ILE A 431 -0.66 13.74 25.10
C ILE A 431 0.59 13.64 24.21
N LEU A 432 0.75 12.51 23.52
CA LEU A 432 1.92 12.26 22.68
C LEU A 432 1.69 12.75 21.25
N VAL A 433 2.63 13.53 20.73
CA VAL A 433 2.75 13.83 19.30
C VAL A 433 3.85 12.94 18.73
N VAL A 434 3.46 11.96 17.94
CA VAL A 434 4.35 10.91 17.45
C VAL A 434 4.69 11.19 15.99
N SER A 435 5.99 11.24 15.70
CA SER A 435 6.47 11.55 14.34
C SER A 435 6.36 10.33 13.42
N LYS A 436 6.66 9.14 13.95
CA LYS A 436 6.58 7.85 13.26
C LYS A 436 5.92 6.81 14.16
N ALA A 437 4.93 6.10 13.63
CA ALA A 437 4.37 4.90 14.23
C ALA A 437 4.18 3.84 13.16
N ASP A 438 4.59 2.63 13.51
CA ASP A 438 4.44 1.40 12.76
C ASP A 438 3.16 0.65 13.18
N GLY A 439 2.27 1.27 13.99
CA GLY A 439 0.95 0.79 14.44
C GLY A 439 0.94 -0.50 15.26
N ASP A 440 2.12 -0.99 15.63
CA ASP A 440 2.36 -2.14 16.49
C ASP A 440 2.74 -1.74 17.92
N GLU A 441 2.77 -0.43 18.20
CA GLU A 441 3.23 0.09 19.47
C GLU A 441 2.20 -0.13 20.58
N GLU A 442 2.65 -0.72 21.68
CA GLU A 442 1.88 -0.76 22.92
C GLU A 442 1.98 0.59 23.61
N VAL A 443 0.99 1.46 23.38
CA VAL A 443 0.95 2.82 23.96
C VAL A 443 1.15 2.78 25.48
N LYS A 444 0.50 1.83 26.17
CA LYS A 444 0.62 1.69 27.64
C LYS A 444 2.00 1.17 28.10
N ALA A 445 2.75 0.48 27.24
CA ALA A 445 4.12 0.05 27.55
C ALA A 445 5.14 1.19 27.50
N ALA A 446 4.82 2.30 26.82
CA ALA A 446 5.65 3.51 26.82
C ALA A 446 5.44 4.38 28.08
N GLY A 447 4.26 4.32 28.70
CA GLY A 447 3.93 4.96 29.98
C GLY A 447 2.45 4.87 30.32
N SER A 448 2.12 4.58 31.57
CA SER A 448 0.72 4.43 32.04
C SER A 448 -0.06 5.75 32.12
N ASN A 449 0.62 6.88 31.98
CA ASN A 449 0.07 8.24 32.06
C ASN A 449 -0.27 8.85 30.69
N ILE A 450 -0.19 8.09 29.59
CA ILE A 450 -0.56 8.59 28.25
C ILE A 450 -2.09 8.63 28.12
N ALA A 451 -2.64 9.83 27.99
CA ALA A 451 -4.06 10.11 27.86
C ALA A 451 -4.53 10.29 26.40
N GLY A 452 -3.60 10.55 25.47
CA GLY A 452 -3.93 10.70 24.03
C GLY A 452 -2.70 10.61 23.13
N VAL A 453 -2.92 10.25 21.86
CA VAL A 453 -1.86 10.12 20.85
C VAL A 453 -2.29 10.81 19.55
N LEU A 454 -1.43 11.67 19.02
CA LEU A 454 -1.53 12.36 17.74
C LEU A 454 -0.39 11.90 16.84
N LEU A 455 -0.72 11.33 15.69
CA LEU A 455 0.29 10.87 14.75
C LEU A 455 0.47 11.90 13.62
N LEU A 456 1.68 12.45 13.47
CA LEU A 456 2.01 13.44 12.42
C LEU A 456 2.15 12.83 11.03
N GLN A 457 1.91 11.52 10.92
CA GLN A 457 1.77 10.80 9.67
C GLN A 457 0.42 10.08 9.67
N GLU A 458 -0.22 9.93 8.51
CA GLU A 458 -1.18 8.82 8.37
C GLU A 458 -0.43 7.54 8.73
N LEU A 459 -0.94 6.69 9.63
CA LEU A 459 -0.34 5.41 10.02
C LEU A 459 0.17 4.67 8.77
N PRO A 460 1.47 4.71 8.47
CA PRO A 460 2.10 3.96 7.41
C PRO A 460 2.75 2.79 8.11
N HIS A 461 2.18 1.60 7.99
CA HIS A 461 2.95 0.41 8.27
C HIS A 461 4.08 0.34 7.21
N LEU A 462 5.21 0.97 7.58
CA LEU A 462 6.55 1.04 7.00
C LEU A 462 6.71 1.62 5.58
N SER A 463 6.91 2.94 5.41
CA SER A 463 7.88 3.43 4.40
C SER A 463 8.78 4.52 4.99
N HIS A 464 10.08 4.25 4.96
CA HIS A 464 11.12 5.26 5.15
C HIS A 464 11.15 6.09 3.87
N LEU A 465 10.95 7.41 3.97
CA LEU A 465 11.04 8.43 2.88
C LEU A 465 9.70 8.96 2.33
N GLY A 466 8.91 9.58 3.21
CA GLY A 466 7.88 10.56 2.84
C GLY A 466 8.29 12.02 3.12
N VAL A 467 9.59 12.36 3.09
CA VAL A 467 10.09 13.66 3.64
C VAL A 467 10.00 14.83 2.65
N ARG A 468 9.55 14.66 1.40
CA ARG A 468 9.50 15.81 0.44
C ARG A 468 8.20 16.03 -0.34
N ALA A 469 7.13 15.30 -0.01
CA ALA A 469 5.79 15.55 -0.57
C ALA A 469 4.70 15.83 0.50
N ARG A 470 5.09 15.98 1.78
CA ARG A 470 4.16 16.44 2.83
C ARG A 470 4.03 17.96 2.77
N GLN A 471 3.23 18.45 1.84
CA GLN A 471 2.55 19.74 1.97
C GLN A 471 1.08 19.47 2.29
N ALA A 472 0.84 18.94 3.49
CA ALA A 472 -0.48 18.92 4.11
C ALA A 472 -0.42 19.88 5.31
N ASN A 473 -0.83 21.14 5.07
CA ASN A 473 -0.97 22.24 6.03
C ASN A 473 0.14 22.34 7.10
N ASP A 474 1.29 22.87 6.69
CA ASP A 474 2.38 23.27 7.60
C ASP A 474 1.88 24.19 8.73
N ASP A 475 0.86 25.02 8.50
CA ASP A 475 0.38 25.99 9.48
C ASP A 475 -0.09 25.33 10.79
N LYS A 476 -0.82 24.21 10.72
CA LYS A 476 -1.36 23.54 11.92
C LYS A 476 -0.36 22.63 12.62
N VAL A 477 0.49 21.93 11.87
CA VAL A 477 1.57 21.13 12.49
C VAL A 477 2.56 22.06 13.17
N ALA A 478 2.88 23.21 12.56
CA ALA A 478 3.67 24.26 13.20
C ALA A 478 2.96 24.82 14.45
N ASP A 479 1.64 25.01 14.42
CA ASP A 479 0.88 25.44 15.61
C ASP A 479 0.87 24.40 16.74
N ILE A 480 0.79 23.10 16.42
CA ILE A 480 0.93 22.01 17.41
C ILE A 480 2.35 21.98 17.97
N GLN A 481 3.38 22.18 17.13
CA GLN A 481 4.78 22.27 17.58
C GLN A 481 4.99 23.43 18.57
N LYS A 482 4.28 24.56 18.42
CA LYS A 482 4.31 25.70 19.38
C LYS A 482 3.65 25.39 20.74
N LEU A 483 2.90 24.29 20.84
CA LEU A 483 2.22 23.85 22.06
C LEU A 483 2.97 22.73 22.78
N VAL A 484 4.08 22.23 22.24
CA VAL A 484 4.91 21.20 22.86
C VAL A 484 5.43 21.70 24.22
N GLY A 485 5.29 20.87 25.25
CA GLY A 485 5.62 21.19 26.64
C GLY A 485 4.54 21.91 27.44
N LYS A 486 3.40 22.28 26.83
CA LYS A 486 2.28 22.95 27.51
C LYS A 486 1.16 21.96 27.87
N TYR A 487 0.36 22.31 28.88
CA TYR A 487 -0.86 21.58 29.21
C TYR A 487 -1.97 21.92 28.21
N VAL A 488 -2.53 20.92 27.55
CA VAL A 488 -3.50 21.10 26.45
C VAL A 488 -4.72 20.21 26.62
N ARG A 489 -5.84 20.67 26.04
CA ARG A 489 -7.05 19.88 25.82
C ARG A 489 -7.10 19.46 24.35
N LEU A 490 -7.09 18.15 24.11
CA LEU A 490 -7.27 17.52 22.82
C LEU A 490 -8.72 17.04 22.70
N GLU A 491 -9.45 17.51 21.69
CA GLU A 491 -10.78 17.02 21.34
C GLU A 491 -10.75 16.43 19.93
N ALA A 492 -11.11 15.15 19.82
CA ALA A 492 -11.17 14.44 18.55
C ALA A 492 -12.61 13.98 18.30
N SER A 493 -13.18 14.42 17.18
CA SER A 493 -14.53 14.05 16.74
C SER A 493 -14.52 13.52 15.30
N SER A 494 -15.66 13.02 14.82
CA SER A 494 -15.81 12.61 13.43
C SER A 494 -15.68 13.76 12.42
N THR A 495 -15.71 15.03 12.88
CA THR A 495 -15.66 16.23 12.03
C THR A 495 -14.32 16.97 12.14
N GLY A 496 -13.49 16.70 13.14
CA GLY A 496 -12.19 17.34 13.26
C GLY A 496 -11.44 17.04 14.57
N VAL A 497 -10.23 17.59 14.65
CA VAL A 497 -9.37 17.54 15.83
C VAL A 497 -9.03 18.96 16.25
N ASN A 498 -9.32 19.31 17.49
CA ASN A 498 -9.04 20.60 18.09
C ASN A 498 -8.06 20.43 19.26
N ILE A 499 -7.04 21.29 19.32
CA ILE A 499 -6.06 21.32 20.42
C ILE A 499 -5.97 22.75 20.92
N HIS A 500 -6.24 22.96 22.20
CA HIS A 500 -6.19 24.27 22.84
C HIS A 500 -5.36 24.24 24.11
N PRO A 501 -4.52 25.26 24.38
CA PRO A 501 -3.82 25.38 25.66
C PRO A 501 -4.81 25.58 26.80
N SER A 502 -4.60 24.87 27.90
CA SER A 502 -5.38 25.01 29.14
C SER A 502 -4.47 25.63 30.20
N LEU A 503 -4.92 26.72 30.83
CA LEU A 503 -4.23 27.34 31.96
C LEU A 503 -4.41 26.43 33.18
N SER A 504 -3.33 25.90 33.74
CA SER A 504 -3.33 25.26 35.05
C SER A 504 -2.92 26.29 36.11
N ASP A 505 -3.91 26.93 36.72
CA ASP A 505 -4.06 27.15 38.18
C ASP A 505 -5.09 28.25 38.43
N ASP A 506 -6.29 27.87 38.87
CA ASP A 506 -7.04 28.65 39.85
C ASP A 506 -7.95 27.72 40.66
N ASN A 507 -7.63 27.62 41.94
CA ASN A 507 -8.50 27.08 42.97
C ASN A 507 -9.70 28.03 43.18
N ASN A 508 -10.89 27.45 43.33
CA ASN A 508 -12.17 28.07 43.73
C ASN A 508 -12.88 29.01 42.72
N GLY A 509 -13.93 28.48 42.10
CA GLY A 509 -14.94 29.28 41.38
C GLY A 509 -16.11 28.41 40.91
N ASP A 510 -17.11 28.30 41.77
CA ASP A 510 -18.41 27.63 41.64
C ASP A 510 -19.05 27.71 40.23
N LEU A 511 -19.38 26.54 39.63
CA LEU A 511 -20.36 26.43 38.55
C LEU A 511 -21.31 25.28 38.87
N SER A 512 -22.51 25.68 39.27
CA SER A 512 -23.60 24.87 39.80
C SER A 512 -24.03 23.72 38.88
N MET A 513 -23.90 22.49 39.35
CA MET A 513 -24.78 21.40 38.93
C MET A 513 -26.14 21.57 39.60
N LYS A 514 -27.17 21.88 38.81
CA LYS A 514 -28.56 21.75 39.25
C LYS A 514 -28.89 20.26 39.38
N ASN A 515 -28.82 19.77 40.61
CA ASN A 515 -29.46 18.55 41.05
C ASN A 515 -30.98 18.68 40.85
N LEU A 516 -31.58 17.79 40.05
CA LEU A 516 -32.97 17.41 40.24
C LEU A 516 -33.01 15.97 40.74
N SER A 517 -33.48 15.86 41.97
CA SER A 517 -33.63 14.72 42.86
C SER A 517 -34.21 13.45 42.24
N THR A 518 -33.59 12.32 42.57
CA THR A 518 -34.26 11.02 42.74
C THR A 518 -34.14 10.62 44.21
N ASN A 519 -35.27 10.61 44.92
CA ASN A 519 -35.41 9.99 46.23
C ASN A 519 -35.98 8.58 46.05
N GLY A 520 -35.36 7.59 46.68
CA GLY A 520 -36.02 6.34 47.09
C GLY A 520 -35.25 5.04 46.81
N LEU A 521 -34.60 4.51 47.86
CA LEU A 521 -34.39 3.09 48.20
C LEU A 521 -33.54 2.23 47.22
N SER A 522 -32.56 1.40 47.58
CA SER A 522 -32.12 0.78 48.83
C SER A 522 -30.68 0.28 48.62
N THR A 523 -29.92 0.25 49.72
CA THR A 523 -28.62 -0.41 49.89
C THR A 523 -28.50 -1.78 49.18
N ILE A 524 -27.66 -1.85 48.14
CA ILE A 524 -27.06 -3.10 47.65
C ILE A 524 -25.55 -2.88 47.61
N GLY A 525 -24.83 -3.73 48.35
CA GLY A 525 -23.41 -3.58 48.64
C GLY A 525 -22.51 -3.72 47.41
N THR A 526 -21.43 -2.95 47.46
CA THR A 526 -20.22 -3.09 46.64
C THR A 526 -19.66 -4.52 46.76
N PRO A 527 -19.47 -5.28 45.67
CA PRO A 527 -18.65 -6.47 45.72
C PRO A 527 -17.18 -6.04 45.73
N SER A 528 -16.59 -6.08 46.92
CA SER A 528 -15.14 -6.20 47.09
C SER A 528 -14.71 -7.54 46.50
N TRP A 529 -13.96 -7.52 45.38
CA TRP A 529 -13.20 -8.69 44.95
C TRP A 529 -12.03 -8.87 45.91
N SER A 530 -12.33 -9.52 47.03
CA SER A 530 -11.33 -10.07 47.93
C SER A 530 -10.79 -11.35 47.31
N ALA A 531 -9.47 -11.47 47.27
CA ALA A 531 -8.77 -12.68 46.86
C ALA A 531 -9.12 -13.82 47.83
N VAL A 532 -10.12 -14.63 47.46
CA VAL A 532 -10.47 -15.84 48.20
C VAL A 532 -9.45 -16.91 47.85
N LYS A 533 -8.56 -17.21 48.80
CA LYS A 533 -7.83 -18.48 48.83
C LYS A 533 -8.81 -19.58 49.20
N THR A 534 -9.24 -20.39 48.23
CA THR A 534 -9.93 -21.65 48.46
C THR A 534 -8.96 -22.83 48.27
N PRO A 535 -9.08 -23.92 49.04
CA PRO A 535 -8.09 -24.99 49.08
C PRO A 535 -8.19 -25.88 47.84
N TYR A 536 -7.03 -26.15 47.22
CA TYR A 536 -6.88 -27.07 46.10
C TYR A 536 -7.27 -28.50 46.51
N SER A 537 -8.30 -29.04 45.85
CA SER A 537 -8.57 -30.49 45.82
C SER A 537 -7.65 -31.10 44.76
N ASN A 538 -6.68 -31.89 45.22
CA ASN A 538 -5.86 -32.77 44.37
C ASN A 538 -6.75 -33.87 43.78
N GLN A 539 -7.30 -33.65 42.59
CA GLN A 539 -7.70 -34.73 41.69
C GLN A 539 -6.93 -34.56 40.38
N GLY A 540 -5.99 -35.48 40.15
CA GLY A 540 -5.12 -35.50 38.99
C GLY A 540 -5.90 -35.47 37.69
N VAL A 541 -5.69 -34.40 36.92
CA VAL A 541 -6.22 -34.28 35.57
C VAL A 541 -5.29 -35.07 34.65
N SER A 542 -5.82 -36.12 34.02
CA SER A 542 -5.16 -36.85 32.95
C SER A 542 -4.91 -35.90 31.76
N THR A 543 -3.68 -35.39 31.65
CA THR A 543 -3.27 -34.41 30.64
C THR A 543 -2.92 -35.11 29.32
N GLY A 544 -3.88 -35.19 28.40
CA GLY A 544 -3.65 -35.75 27.06
C GLY A 544 -4.89 -35.85 26.15
N GLY A 545 -5.86 -34.94 26.27
CA GLY A 545 -7.12 -35.01 25.51
C GLY A 545 -7.46 -33.71 24.76
N VAL A 546 -8.34 -33.81 23.76
CA VAL A 546 -8.93 -32.66 23.06
C VAL A 546 -10.20 -32.25 23.79
N VAL A 547 -10.36 -30.95 24.06
CA VAL A 547 -11.56 -30.38 24.71
C VAL A 547 -12.46 -29.75 23.65
N LEU A 548 -13.77 -29.96 23.70
CA LEU A 548 -14.69 -29.25 22.79
C LEU A 548 -14.79 -27.77 23.17
N LEU A 549 -14.96 -26.88 22.19
CA LEU A 549 -15.01 -25.43 22.46
C LEU A 549 -16.13 -25.05 23.45
N ALA A 550 -17.24 -25.78 23.45
CA ALA A 550 -18.35 -25.55 24.37
C ALA A 550 -17.98 -25.83 25.84
N ASP A 551 -17.01 -26.71 26.08
CA ASP A 551 -16.55 -27.13 27.41
C ASP A 551 -15.25 -26.41 27.82
N ALA A 552 -14.81 -25.42 27.03
CA ALA A 552 -13.58 -24.69 27.27
C ALA A 552 -13.69 -23.79 28.51
N ASP A 553 -12.80 -23.97 29.48
CA ASP A 553 -12.68 -23.10 30.65
C ASP A 553 -11.36 -22.31 30.66
N MET A 554 -11.31 -21.21 31.41
CA MET A 554 -10.14 -20.32 31.41
C MET A 554 -8.87 -21.00 31.95
N GLN A 555 -8.98 -21.91 32.92
CA GLN A 555 -7.82 -22.57 33.52
C GLN A 555 -7.24 -23.63 32.58
N THR A 556 -8.08 -24.29 31.78
CA THR A 556 -7.69 -25.37 30.88
C THR A 556 -7.73 -25.02 29.38
N SER A 557 -8.12 -23.82 28.97
CA SER A 557 -8.30 -23.52 27.54
C SER A 557 -7.84 -22.12 27.14
N GLY A 558 -7.56 -21.24 28.10
CA GLY A 558 -7.21 -19.85 27.80
C GLY A 558 -8.45 -18.94 27.79
N ALA A 559 -8.23 -17.63 27.93
CA ALA A 559 -9.31 -16.65 28.00
C ALA A 559 -10.13 -16.57 26.70
N LYS A 560 -9.47 -16.57 25.53
CA LYS A 560 -10.16 -16.54 24.23
C LYS A 560 -11.04 -17.77 24.03
N ALA A 561 -10.51 -18.96 24.28
CA ALA A 561 -11.28 -20.19 24.09
C ALA A 561 -12.51 -20.26 25.01
N ALA A 562 -12.34 -19.89 26.28
CA ALA A 562 -13.44 -19.82 27.24
C ALA A 562 -14.51 -18.79 26.84
N ALA A 563 -14.08 -17.60 26.37
CA ALA A 563 -14.98 -16.59 25.83
C ALA A 563 -15.74 -17.09 24.59
N CYS A 564 -15.08 -17.86 23.73
CA CYS A 564 -15.72 -18.48 22.56
C CYS A 564 -16.73 -19.58 22.94
N GLY A 565 -16.43 -20.40 23.96
CA GLY A 565 -17.39 -21.35 24.53
C GLY A 565 -18.64 -20.64 25.09
N HIS A 566 -18.43 -19.53 25.81
CA HIS A 566 -19.55 -18.70 26.28
C HIS A 566 -20.32 -18.08 25.12
N LEU A 567 -19.65 -17.54 24.08
CA LEU A 567 -20.31 -17.06 22.86
C LEU A 567 -21.19 -18.14 22.21
N ALA A 568 -20.73 -19.39 22.15
CA ALA A 568 -21.51 -20.50 21.57
C ALA A 568 -22.82 -20.74 22.33
N SER A 569 -22.80 -20.62 23.66
CA SER A 569 -24.03 -20.68 24.48
C SER A 569 -24.95 -19.47 24.22
N LEU A 570 -24.38 -18.27 24.06
CA LEU A 570 -25.13 -17.04 23.77
C LEU A 570 -25.76 -17.04 22.38
N ALA A 571 -25.12 -17.68 21.39
CA ALA A 571 -25.66 -17.83 20.05
C ALA A 571 -27.03 -18.53 20.07
N SER A 572 -27.19 -19.59 20.87
CA SER A 572 -28.44 -20.36 20.98
C SER A 572 -29.64 -19.55 21.48
N VAL A 573 -29.39 -18.51 22.29
CA VAL A 573 -30.45 -17.63 22.80
C VAL A 573 -30.65 -16.38 21.94
N SER A 574 -29.68 -16.07 21.06
CA SER A 574 -29.67 -14.85 20.24
C SER A 574 -30.78 -14.83 19.18
N ASP A 575 -31.25 -16.00 18.72
CA ASP A 575 -32.29 -16.14 17.68
C ASP A 575 -33.64 -15.51 18.05
N LYS A 576 -33.90 -15.32 19.35
CA LYS A 576 -35.14 -14.72 19.87
C LYS A 576 -34.96 -13.27 20.30
N VAL A 577 -33.78 -12.69 20.11
CA VAL A 577 -33.44 -11.34 20.58
C VAL A 577 -33.50 -10.37 19.42
N TYR A 578 -34.24 -9.29 19.62
CA TYR A 578 -34.38 -8.19 18.69
C TYR A 578 -34.05 -6.88 19.40
N SER A 579 -33.46 -5.93 18.66
CA SER A 579 -33.34 -4.54 19.11
C SER A 579 -34.72 -3.88 19.24
N ASP A 580 -34.79 -2.73 19.90
CA ASP A 580 -36.02 -1.92 19.99
C ASP A 580 -36.57 -1.51 18.61
N GLN A 581 -35.71 -1.49 17.58
CA GLN A 581 -36.08 -1.21 16.19
C GLN A 581 -36.47 -2.46 15.38
N GLY A 582 -36.64 -3.62 16.04
CA GLY A 582 -37.01 -4.89 15.38
C GLY A 582 -35.88 -5.59 14.59
N VAL A 583 -34.64 -5.12 14.71
CA VAL A 583 -33.47 -5.75 14.06
C VAL A 583 -33.01 -6.99 14.84
N PRO A 584 -32.83 -8.17 14.21
CA PRO A 584 -32.39 -9.37 14.90
C PRO A 584 -30.94 -9.26 15.38
N ALA A 585 -30.70 -9.73 16.60
CA ALA A 585 -29.36 -9.87 17.18
C ALA A 585 -28.79 -11.30 17.02
N SER A 586 -29.33 -12.09 16.08
CA SER A 586 -28.92 -13.47 15.86
C SER A 586 -27.52 -13.56 15.24
N PHE A 587 -26.72 -14.47 15.80
CA PHE A 587 -25.39 -14.79 15.31
C PHE A 587 -25.06 -16.27 15.56
N ASN A 588 -24.10 -16.78 14.81
CA ASN A 588 -23.57 -18.13 14.94
C ASN A 588 -22.14 -18.10 15.50
N VAL A 589 -21.69 -19.22 16.05
CA VAL A 589 -20.30 -19.42 16.45
C VAL A 589 -19.80 -20.70 15.79
N PRO A 590 -18.64 -20.70 15.10
CA PRO A 590 -18.10 -21.91 14.50
C PRO A 590 -17.84 -23.00 15.55
N ALA A 591 -18.06 -24.26 15.17
CA ALA A 591 -17.62 -25.38 15.98
C ALA A 591 -16.09 -25.38 16.09
N GLY A 592 -15.57 -25.72 17.27
CA GLY A 592 -14.14 -25.72 17.54
C GLY A 592 -13.75 -26.76 18.58
N ALA A 593 -12.44 -26.98 18.69
CA ALA A 593 -11.83 -27.85 19.68
C ALA A 593 -10.51 -27.26 20.17
N VAL A 594 -10.21 -27.42 21.45
CA VAL A 594 -9.07 -26.81 22.12
C VAL A 594 -8.04 -27.88 22.48
N LEU A 595 -6.78 -27.54 22.27
CA LEU A 595 -5.66 -28.29 22.83
C LEU A 595 -5.32 -27.72 24.21
N PRO A 596 -5.31 -28.51 25.29
CA PRO A 596 -4.98 -28.04 26.63
C PRO A 596 -3.45 -27.73 26.85
N PHE A 597 -3.03 -26.68 27.59
CA PHE A 597 -1.75 -26.44 28.32
C PHE A 597 -1.40 -27.80 28.93
N GLY A 598 -0.13 -28.14 28.81
CA GLY A 598 0.35 -29.50 28.93
C GLY A 598 0.56 -30.18 27.57
N SER A 599 -0.12 -29.77 26.49
CA SER A 599 0.02 -30.43 25.17
C SER A 599 1.38 -30.17 24.50
N MET A 600 1.92 -28.96 24.62
CA MET A 600 3.25 -28.63 24.09
C MET A 600 4.33 -29.30 24.95
N GLU A 601 4.15 -29.26 26.27
CA GLU A 601 5.02 -29.90 27.26
C GLU A 601 5.06 -31.42 27.04
N LEU A 602 3.92 -32.06 26.80
CA LEU A 602 3.84 -33.47 26.44
C LEU A 602 4.56 -33.78 25.12
N ALA A 603 4.51 -32.87 24.14
CA ALA A 603 5.26 -33.00 22.90
C ALA A 603 6.78 -32.84 23.11
N LEU A 604 7.20 -31.94 24.00
CA LEU A 604 8.60 -31.75 24.41
C LEU A 604 9.13 -32.98 25.17
N GLU A 605 8.33 -33.56 26.07
CA GLU A 605 8.67 -34.79 26.79
C GLU A 605 8.83 -35.98 25.83
N ARG A 606 7.88 -36.17 24.90
CA ARG A 606 7.95 -37.26 23.91
C ARG A 606 9.12 -37.11 22.92
N SER A 607 9.53 -35.89 22.62
CA SER A 607 10.69 -35.60 21.76
C SER A 607 12.03 -35.60 22.50
N LYS A 608 12.02 -35.77 23.84
CA LYS A 608 13.22 -35.68 24.71
C LYS A 608 13.96 -34.35 24.62
N SER A 609 13.23 -33.28 24.33
CA SER A 609 13.78 -31.93 24.14
C SER A 609 13.52 -30.98 25.33
N MET A 610 12.94 -31.50 26.41
CA MET A 610 12.52 -30.70 27.56
C MET A 610 13.69 -29.97 28.23
N GLU A 611 14.83 -30.64 28.44
CA GLU A 611 16.01 -30.03 29.05
C GLU A 611 16.57 -28.87 28.20
N THR A 612 16.67 -29.07 26.88
CA THR A 612 17.11 -28.03 25.93
C THR A 612 16.15 -26.84 25.94
N PHE A 613 14.84 -27.11 25.98
CA PHE A 613 13.80 -26.08 26.05
C PHE A 613 13.95 -25.23 27.33
N THR A 614 14.03 -25.88 28.50
CA THR A 614 14.18 -25.18 29.78
C THR A 614 15.44 -24.31 29.80
N SER A 615 16.57 -24.84 29.32
CA SER A 615 17.82 -24.08 29.24
C SER A 615 17.73 -22.85 28.32
N LEU A 616 17.05 -22.96 27.18
CA LEU A 616 16.85 -21.83 26.27
C LEU A 616 15.93 -20.77 26.87
N VAL A 617 14.89 -21.16 27.60
CA VAL A 617 13.97 -20.22 28.27
C VAL A 617 14.70 -19.45 29.39
N GLU A 618 15.50 -20.12 30.22
CA GLU A 618 16.33 -19.50 31.26
C GLU A 618 17.32 -18.47 30.68
N GLN A 619 17.98 -18.83 29.58
CA GLN A 619 18.88 -17.92 28.86
C GLN A 619 18.12 -16.74 28.26
N ILE A 620 16.91 -16.97 27.73
CA ILE A 620 16.07 -15.89 27.25
C ILE A 620 15.70 -14.94 28.37
N GLU A 621 15.35 -15.37 29.59
CA GLU A 621 15.00 -14.44 30.67
C GLU A 621 16.14 -13.47 31.02
N THR A 622 17.38 -13.96 30.99
CA THR A 622 18.56 -13.21 31.41
C THR A 622 19.28 -12.47 30.27
N ALA A 623 18.91 -12.73 29.01
CA ALA A 623 19.57 -12.15 27.83
C ALA A 623 19.42 -10.62 27.75
N LYS A 624 20.53 -9.95 27.43
CA LYS A 624 20.58 -8.49 27.23
C LYS A 624 19.82 -8.10 25.96
N MET A 625 19.23 -6.89 25.98
CA MET A 625 18.49 -6.37 24.82
C MET A 625 19.39 -5.92 23.67
N GLU A 626 20.66 -5.65 23.95
CA GLU A 626 21.67 -5.15 23.02
C GLU A 626 22.62 -6.28 22.58
N GLY A 627 23.04 -6.28 21.31
CA GLY A 627 24.02 -7.23 20.78
C GLY A 627 23.47 -8.48 20.07
N GLY A 628 22.15 -8.56 19.82
CA GLY A 628 21.52 -9.61 18.99
C GLY A 628 21.42 -11.00 19.65
N GLU A 629 21.86 -11.15 20.90
CA GLU A 629 21.82 -12.41 21.66
C GLU A 629 20.38 -12.92 21.84
N LEU A 630 19.46 -12.03 22.24
CA LEU A 630 18.05 -12.35 22.41
C LEU A 630 17.41 -12.82 21.11
N ASP A 631 17.76 -12.22 19.97
CA ASP A 631 17.20 -12.61 18.66
C ASP A 631 17.67 -14.03 18.28
N ARG A 632 18.95 -14.32 18.52
CA ARG A 632 19.52 -15.66 18.30
C ARG A 632 18.83 -16.72 19.16
N LEU A 633 18.64 -16.44 20.45
CA LEU A 633 18.00 -17.36 21.40
C LEU A 633 16.51 -17.57 21.07
N CYS A 634 15.78 -16.48 20.75
CA CYS A 634 14.40 -16.55 20.29
C CYS A 634 14.25 -17.40 19.03
N ASN A 635 15.16 -17.27 18.06
CA ASN A 635 15.15 -18.07 16.83
C ASN A 635 15.44 -19.55 17.12
N GLN A 636 16.46 -19.85 17.95
CA GLN A 636 16.77 -21.22 18.34
C GLN A 636 15.60 -21.92 19.06
N LEU A 637 14.90 -21.20 19.93
CA LEU A 637 13.74 -21.74 20.63
C LEU A 637 12.54 -21.93 19.70
N GLN A 638 12.32 -21.01 18.76
CA GLN A 638 11.30 -21.16 17.72
C GLN A 638 11.58 -22.36 16.82
N ASP A 639 12.83 -22.57 16.39
CA ASP A 639 13.23 -23.71 15.56
C ASP A 639 12.99 -25.03 16.30
N LEU A 640 13.34 -25.09 17.60
CA LEU A 640 13.08 -26.25 18.45
C LEU A 640 11.58 -26.57 18.50
N ILE A 641 10.74 -25.58 18.76
CA ILE A 641 9.29 -25.77 18.90
C ILE A 641 8.64 -26.11 17.55
N CYS A 642 9.07 -25.47 16.46
CA CYS A 642 8.61 -25.78 15.10
C CYS A 642 8.92 -27.22 14.67
N SER A 643 9.97 -27.84 15.25
CA SER A 643 10.30 -29.25 14.99
C SER A 643 9.39 -30.26 15.69
N LEU A 644 8.57 -29.80 16.67
CA LEU A 644 7.65 -30.65 17.40
C LEU A 644 6.45 -31.07 16.55
N GLN A 645 5.79 -32.14 16.96
CA GLN A 645 4.51 -32.56 16.42
C GLN A 645 3.55 -32.86 17.58
N PRO A 646 2.26 -32.50 17.46
CA PRO A 646 1.28 -32.88 18.45
C PRO A 646 1.16 -34.42 18.52
N PRO A 647 0.89 -34.98 19.71
CA PRO A 647 0.58 -36.39 19.92
C PRO A 647 -0.40 -36.97 18.88
N LYS A 648 -0.13 -38.17 18.34
CA LYS A 648 -0.98 -38.82 17.31
C LYS A 648 -2.43 -39.00 17.78
N ASP A 649 -2.62 -39.31 19.05
CA ASP A 649 -3.90 -39.44 19.75
C ASP A 649 -4.76 -38.15 19.67
N ILE A 650 -4.12 -36.99 19.74
CA ILE A 650 -4.77 -35.69 19.57
C ILE A 650 -5.23 -35.49 18.12
N ILE A 651 -4.38 -35.82 17.14
CA ILE A 651 -4.69 -35.69 15.71
C ILE A 651 -5.86 -36.62 15.34
N GLU A 652 -5.84 -37.87 15.81
CA GLU A 652 -6.92 -38.84 15.58
C GLU A 652 -8.25 -38.39 16.20
N THR A 653 -8.21 -37.82 17.42
CA THR A 653 -9.41 -37.30 18.08
C THR A 653 -9.99 -36.11 17.33
N LEU A 654 -9.15 -35.19 16.86
CA LEU A 654 -9.58 -34.06 16.02
C LEU A 654 -10.16 -34.52 14.68
N GLY A 655 -9.59 -35.55 14.08
CA GLY A 655 -10.13 -36.17 12.85
C GLY A 655 -11.50 -36.83 13.03
N LYS A 656 -11.92 -37.14 14.27
CA LYS A 656 -13.28 -37.59 14.59
C LYS A 656 -14.25 -36.42 14.81
N ILE A 657 -13.75 -35.29 15.31
CA ILE A 657 -14.56 -34.08 15.61
C ILE A 657 -14.89 -33.32 14.32
N PHE A 658 -13.93 -33.19 13.42
CA PHE A 658 -14.07 -32.46 12.17
C PHE A 658 -14.12 -33.41 10.98
N SER A 659 -14.94 -33.09 9.97
CA SER A 659 -14.99 -33.86 8.74
C SER A 659 -13.65 -33.80 7.99
N GLY A 660 -13.33 -34.84 7.21
CA GLY A 660 -12.05 -34.89 6.48
C GLY A 660 -11.84 -33.78 5.46
N ASN A 661 -12.91 -33.10 5.05
CA ASN A 661 -12.89 -31.96 4.12
C ASN A 661 -12.93 -30.61 4.84
N ALA A 662 -12.91 -30.59 6.17
CA ALA A 662 -12.92 -29.35 6.94
C ALA A 662 -11.65 -28.53 6.69
N ARG A 663 -11.80 -27.21 6.68
CA ARG A 663 -10.70 -26.24 6.65
C ARG A 663 -10.73 -25.47 7.98
N LEU A 664 -9.68 -25.63 8.76
CA LEU A 664 -9.55 -25.11 10.11
C LEU A 664 -8.64 -23.88 10.16
N ILE A 665 -8.74 -23.11 11.24
CA ILE A 665 -7.84 -21.97 11.53
C ILE A 665 -7.15 -22.17 12.87
N VAL A 666 -5.90 -22.59 12.89
CA VAL A 666 -5.16 -22.79 14.14
C VAL A 666 -4.68 -21.43 14.66
N ARG A 667 -5.04 -21.01 15.87
CA ARG A 667 -4.41 -19.83 16.53
C ARG A 667 -4.16 -20.05 17.98
N SER A 668 -3.58 -19.07 18.66
CA SER A 668 -3.33 -19.07 20.09
C SER A 668 -4.47 -18.47 20.95
N SER A 669 -4.47 -18.85 22.22
CA SER A 669 -5.37 -18.53 23.33
C SER A 669 -4.55 -18.61 24.63
N ALA A 670 -4.22 -17.47 25.24
CA ALA A 670 -3.44 -17.44 26.48
C ALA A 670 -4.25 -16.83 27.64
N ASN A 671 -3.80 -17.07 28.87
CA ASN A 671 -4.42 -16.50 30.08
C ASN A 671 -3.96 -15.06 30.36
N VAL A 672 -2.79 -14.68 29.83
CA VAL A 672 -2.14 -13.37 30.12
C VAL A 672 -2.66 -12.25 29.21
N GLU A 673 -3.51 -12.58 28.24
CA GLU A 673 -3.88 -11.65 27.16
C GLU A 673 -4.81 -10.51 27.61
N ASP A 674 -5.47 -10.68 28.76
CA ASP A 674 -6.42 -9.72 29.33
C ASP A 674 -5.91 -9.04 30.63
N LEU A 675 -4.60 -9.15 30.92
CA LEU A 675 -3.99 -8.47 32.08
C LEU A 675 -3.98 -6.96 31.87
N ALA A 676 -4.41 -6.22 32.91
CA ALA A 676 -4.41 -4.77 32.91
C ALA A 676 -2.98 -4.23 32.63
N GLY A 677 -2.79 -3.59 31.48
CA GLY A 677 -1.49 -3.03 31.05
C GLY A 677 -0.79 -3.78 29.93
N MET A 678 -1.24 -4.98 29.54
CA MET A 678 -0.70 -5.76 28.42
C MET A 678 -1.75 -5.87 27.30
N SER A 679 -1.41 -5.47 26.07
CA SER A 679 -2.27 -5.66 24.90
C SER A 679 -1.68 -6.72 23.99
N ALA A 680 -2.07 -7.99 24.19
CA ALA A 680 -1.57 -9.10 23.36
C ALA A 680 -2.20 -9.16 21.95
N ALA A 681 -2.85 -8.09 21.50
CA ALA A 681 -3.51 -8.03 20.19
C ALA A 681 -2.46 -8.20 19.06
N GLY A 682 -2.61 -9.26 18.27
CA GLY A 682 -1.69 -9.56 17.16
C GLY A 682 -0.28 -9.99 17.59
N LEU A 683 -0.08 -10.39 18.85
CA LEU A 683 1.23 -10.80 19.38
C LEU A 683 1.65 -12.21 18.91
N TYR A 684 0.68 -13.07 18.62
CA TYR A 684 0.86 -14.49 18.31
C TYR A 684 0.29 -14.85 16.94
N GLU A 685 0.80 -15.93 16.33
CA GLU A 685 0.39 -16.35 14.98
C GLU A 685 -1.02 -16.96 14.94
N SER A 686 -1.63 -16.87 13.76
CA SER A 686 -2.89 -17.51 13.40
C SER A 686 -2.79 -18.04 11.98
N ILE A 687 -2.97 -19.34 11.79
CA ILE A 687 -2.74 -20.03 10.52
C ILE A 687 -4.09 -20.51 9.97
N PRO A 688 -4.64 -19.85 8.93
CA PRO A 688 -5.91 -20.23 8.32
C PRO A 688 -5.75 -21.39 7.34
N ASN A 689 -6.84 -21.94 6.82
CA ASN A 689 -6.85 -22.94 5.74
C ASN A 689 -6.04 -24.23 6.03
N VAL A 690 -6.15 -24.76 7.25
CA VAL A 690 -5.43 -25.97 7.67
C VAL A 690 -6.35 -27.19 7.58
N SER A 691 -5.93 -28.26 6.90
CA SER A 691 -6.68 -29.53 6.89
C SER A 691 -6.35 -30.39 8.10
N PRO A 692 -7.35 -30.89 8.86
CA PRO A 692 -7.12 -31.88 9.92
C PRO A 692 -6.75 -33.27 9.36
N SER A 693 -7.06 -33.54 8.08
CA SER A 693 -6.78 -34.83 7.43
C SER A 693 -5.33 -35.03 7.03
N ASN A 694 -4.52 -33.97 7.06
CA ASN A 694 -3.09 -34.05 6.82
C ASN A 694 -2.35 -33.80 8.14
N PRO A 695 -1.94 -34.87 8.86
CA PRO A 695 -1.28 -34.77 10.16
C PRO A 695 -0.03 -33.88 10.15
N ILE A 696 0.73 -33.89 9.05
CA ILE A 696 1.98 -33.14 8.92
C ILE A 696 1.69 -31.65 8.84
N ILE A 697 0.78 -31.24 7.94
CA ILE A 697 0.40 -29.83 7.78
C ILE A 697 -0.25 -29.31 9.05
N PHE A 698 -1.18 -30.08 9.63
CA PHE A 698 -1.85 -29.71 10.87
C PHE A 698 -0.86 -29.57 12.02
N GLY A 699 0.05 -30.54 12.19
CA GLY A 699 1.07 -30.50 13.23
C GLY A 699 2.03 -29.33 13.06
N ASN A 700 2.47 -29.05 11.82
CA ASN A 700 3.29 -27.88 11.52
C ASN A 700 2.57 -26.57 11.87
N ALA A 701 1.27 -26.46 11.59
CA ALA A 701 0.48 -25.30 11.96
C ALA A 701 0.39 -25.13 13.49
N VAL A 702 0.13 -26.21 14.23
CA VAL A 702 0.10 -26.20 15.71
C VAL A 702 1.46 -25.77 16.29
N SER A 703 2.55 -26.36 15.81
CA SER A 703 3.91 -26.06 16.28
C SER A 703 4.35 -24.63 15.96
N ARG A 704 3.97 -24.08 14.80
CA ARG A 704 4.21 -22.68 14.47
C ARG A 704 3.47 -21.72 15.41
N VAL A 705 2.22 -22.03 15.75
CA VAL A 705 1.46 -21.21 16.72
C VAL A 705 2.12 -21.28 18.10
N TRP A 706 2.58 -22.46 18.55
CA TRP A 706 3.36 -22.58 19.80
C TRP A 706 4.66 -21.77 19.73
N ALA A 707 5.40 -21.85 18.62
CA ALA A 707 6.65 -21.12 18.43
C ALA A 707 6.45 -19.60 18.49
N SER A 708 5.28 -19.10 18.03
CA SER A 708 4.97 -17.67 18.05
C SER A 708 4.98 -17.03 19.44
N LEU A 709 4.86 -17.83 20.51
CA LEU A 709 5.04 -17.39 21.89
C LEU A 709 6.43 -16.84 22.19
N TYR A 710 7.44 -17.30 21.45
CA TYR A 710 8.85 -17.00 21.70
C TYR A 710 9.46 -16.09 20.64
N THR A 711 8.60 -15.37 19.90
CA THR A 711 9.05 -14.24 19.09
C THR A 711 9.69 -13.19 19.98
N ARG A 712 10.68 -12.47 19.44
CA ARG A 712 11.35 -11.37 20.14
C ARG A 712 10.34 -10.41 20.79
N ARG A 713 9.30 -10.05 20.04
CA ARG A 713 8.23 -9.14 20.48
C ARG A 713 7.44 -9.73 21.66
N ALA A 714 7.03 -10.99 21.55
CA ALA A 714 6.27 -11.66 22.60
C ALA A 714 7.07 -11.75 23.91
N VAL A 715 8.36 -12.06 23.83
CA VAL A 715 9.25 -12.08 25.00
C VAL A 715 9.38 -10.68 25.61
N LEU A 716 9.65 -9.65 24.79
CA LEU A 716 9.80 -8.28 25.29
C LEU A 716 8.51 -7.73 25.92
N SER A 717 7.34 -8.00 25.31
CA SER A 717 6.03 -7.61 25.85
C SER A 717 5.80 -8.25 27.22
N ARG A 718 6.10 -9.55 27.37
CA ARG A 718 6.03 -10.23 28.68
C ARG A 718 6.98 -9.65 29.72
N ARG A 719 8.25 -9.39 29.35
CA ARG A 719 9.21 -8.75 30.27
C ARG A 719 8.74 -7.37 30.72
N ALA A 720 8.19 -6.56 29.81
CA ALA A 720 7.65 -5.24 30.13
C ALA A 720 6.43 -5.32 31.08
N ALA A 721 5.61 -6.36 30.94
CA ALA A 721 4.49 -6.63 31.83
C ALA A 721 4.88 -7.31 33.16
N GLY A 722 6.17 -7.62 33.38
CA GLY A 722 6.63 -8.33 34.57
C GLY A 722 6.18 -9.80 34.63
N VAL A 723 5.85 -10.39 33.48
CA VAL A 723 5.40 -11.78 33.35
C VAL A 723 6.61 -12.64 33.00
N ALA A 724 7.01 -13.53 33.92
CA ALA A 724 8.11 -14.48 33.69
C ALA A 724 7.74 -15.51 32.59
N THR A 725 8.69 -15.84 31.73
CA THR A 725 8.57 -16.91 30.72
C THR A 725 8.73 -18.31 31.34
N GLU A 726 9.26 -18.39 32.57
CA GLU A 726 9.52 -19.61 33.36
C GLU A 726 8.32 -20.15 34.17
N GLY A 727 7.08 -19.86 33.80
CA GLY A 727 5.86 -20.33 34.50
C GLY A 727 5.62 -21.85 34.52
N GLY A 728 6.66 -22.70 34.47
CA GLY A 728 6.60 -24.11 34.79
C GLY A 728 6.64 -24.31 36.31
N PHE A 729 5.46 -24.50 36.91
CA PHE A 729 5.15 -25.64 37.80
C PHE A 729 3.86 -25.44 38.61
N ASN A 730 3.33 -24.23 38.73
CA ASN A 730 1.98 -23.97 39.27
C ASN A 730 1.56 -22.53 38.96
N GLY A 731 0.60 -22.33 38.05
CA GLY A 731 -0.29 -21.17 38.11
C GLY A 731 -0.34 -20.16 36.95
N CYS A 732 0.64 -20.06 36.04
CA CYS A 732 0.61 -19.01 35.00
C CYS A 732 1.08 -19.46 33.60
N SER A 733 0.10 -19.85 32.78
CA SER A 733 -0.12 -19.29 31.43
C SER A 733 0.89 -19.54 30.28
N GLY A 734 1.01 -20.77 29.78
CA GLY A 734 1.39 -21.00 28.37
C GLY A 734 0.24 -20.58 27.43
N ALA A 735 0.47 -20.23 26.17
CA ALA A 735 -0.65 -20.08 25.23
C ALA A 735 -1.07 -21.44 24.66
N ARG A 736 -2.37 -21.75 24.72
CA ARG A 736 -3.08 -22.87 24.07
C ARG A 736 -3.57 -22.42 22.70
N ASN A 737 -4.15 -23.30 21.88
CA ASN A 737 -4.66 -22.93 20.56
C ASN A 737 -6.20 -22.75 20.50
N ALA A 738 -6.72 -21.62 19.96
CA ALA A 738 -8.13 -21.36 19.62
C ALA A 738 -8.30 -20.53 18.32
N PHE A 739 -9.39 -20.72 17.57
CA PHE A 739 -9.68 -20.26 16.19
C PHE A 739 -10.22 -18.83 16.08
N THR A 740 -9.82 -18.09 15.03
CA THR A 740 -10.07 -16.63 14.71
C THR A 740 -9.04 -16.16 13.61
N ARG A 741 -8.96 -14.90 13.14
CA ARG A 741 -8.12 -14.48 11.96
C ARG A 741 -6.66 -13.99 12.22
N PRO A 742 -5.67 -14.19 11.33
CA PRO A 742 -4.44 -13.39 11.38
C PRO A 742 -4.72 -11.93 11.00
N ILE A 743 -4.15 -10.99 11.76
CA ILE A 743 -4.02 -9.59 11.33
C ILE A 743 -2.89 -9.57 10.28
N LEU A 744 -3.25 -9.72 9.01
CA LEU A 744 -2.29 -9.54 7.92
C LEU A 744 -2.01 -8.06 7.72
N ARG A 745 -0.76 -7.67 8.02
CA ARG A 745 -0.20 -6.33 7.82
C ARG A 745 -0.31 -5.92 6.35
N THR A 746 -1.34 -5.14 6.03
CA THR A 746 -1.55 -4.60 4.69
C THR A 746 -1.89 -3.13 4.83
N ARG A 747 -1.20 -2.24 4.10
CA ARG A 747 -1.50 -0.80 4.16
C ARG A 747 -2.89 -0.53 3.59
N GLY A 748 -3.70 0.24 4.31
CA GLY A 748 -5.03 0.64 3.89
C GLY A 748 -5.96 0.91 5.07
N THR A 749 -7.09 1.53 4.76
CA THR A 749 -8.18 1.81 5.68
C THR A 749 -9.25 0.73 5.47
N PRO A 750 -9.82 0.15 6.53
CA PRO A 750 -10.99 -0.71 6.40
C PRO A 750 -12.28 0.11 6.26
N TRP A 751 -13.39 -0.55 5.91
CA TRP A 751 -14.70 0.07 6.07
C TRP A 751 -14.90 0.36 7.56
N ARG A 752 -15.28 1.59 7.88
CA ARG A 752 -15.59 2.02 9.25
C ARG A 752 -17.00 2.54 9.30
N LEU A 753 -17.81 1.94 10.18
CA LEU A 753 -19.19 2.34 10.44
C LEU A 753 -19.31 2.66 11.93
N SER A 754 -20.11 3.67 12.26
CA SER A 754 -20.60 3.93 13.60
C SER A 754 -22.09 3.68 13.61
N SER A 755 -22.60 2.94 14.60
CA SER A 755 -24.03 2.73 14.76
C SER A 755 -24.45 3.17 16.15
N GLY A 756 -25.48 4.01 16.25
CA GLY A 756 -26.03 4.41 17.54
C GLY A 756 -26.85 3.28 18.17
N LYS A 757 -26.58 3.00 19.45
CA LYS A 757 -27.17 1.86 20.19
C LYS A 757 -28.69 1.98 20.34
N PHE A 758 -29.20 3.21 20.42
CA PHE A 758 -30.61 3.48 20.75
C PHE A 758 -31.42 3.99 19.54
N ASP A 759 -30.80 4.78 18.67
CA ASP A 759 -31.45 5.32 17.47
C ASP A 759 -31.29 4.42 16.24
N GLY A 760 -30.39 3.44 16.29
CA GLY A 760 -30.08 2.56 15.15
C GLY A 760 -29.51 3.31 13.94
N LEU A 761 -29.03 4.54 14.14
CA LEU A 761 -28.51 5.38 13.07
C LEU A 761 -27.11 4.91 12.70
N VAL A 762 -26.94 4.48 11.45
CA VAL A 762 -25.66 4.05 10.90
C VAL A 762 -25.00 5.20 10.15
N ARG A 763 -23.76 5.50 10.51
CA ARG A 763 -22.91 6.50 9.85
C ARG A 763 -21.64 5.85 9.32
N THR A 764 -21.35 6.08 8.06
CA THR A 764 -20.13 5.68 7.38
C THR A 764 -19.03 6.68 7.70
N LEU A 765 -17.96 6.20 8.31
CA LEU A 765 -16.79 7.00 8.68
C LEU A 765 -15.65 6.85 7.66
N ALA A 766 -15.54 5.68 7.01
CA ALA A 766 -14.57 5.44 5.95
C ALA A 766 -15.00 4.28 5.06
N PHE A 767 -14.64 4.35 3.77
CA PHE A 767 -14.66 3.20 2.87
C PHE A 767 -13.31 2.49 2.87
N ALA A 768 -13.34 1.18 2.64
CA ALA A 768 -12.10 0.41 2.55
C ALA A 768 -11.30 0.77 1.29
N ASN A 769 -9.98 0.61 1.37
CA ASN A 769 -9.09 0.91 0.24
C ASN A 769 -7.88 -0.02 0.12
N PHE A 770 -7.91 -1.22 0.69
CA PHE A 770 -6.83 -2.20 0.57
C PHE A 770 -6.61 -2.63 -0.90
N SER A 771 -5.36 -2.90 -1.26
CA SER A 771 -4.99 -3.33 -2.61
C SER A 771 -5.50 -4.74 -2.94
N GLU A 772 -5.45 -5.64 -1.96
CA GLU A 772 -5.71 -7.06 -2.14
C GLU A 772 -6.66 -7.61 -1.06
N GLU A 773 -7.49 -8.57 -1.45
CA GLU A 773 -8.25 -9.42 -0.54
C GLU A 773 -7.64 -10.82 -0.48
N LEU A 774 -7.84 -11.47 0.66
CA LEU A 774 -7.35 -12.82 0.91
C LEU A 774 -8.47 -13.81 0.63
N LEU A 775 -8.24 -14.73 -0.30
CA LEU A 775 -9.17 -15.77 -0.69
C LEU A 775 -8.60 -17.16 -0.38
N VAL A 776 -9.40 -17.99 0.29
CA VAL A 776 -9.16 -19.42 0.39
C VAL A 776 -9.85 -20.08 -0.80
N ARG A 777 -9.09 -20.67 -1.73
CA ARG A 777 -9.68 -21.36 -2.90
C ARG A 777 -10.42 -22.62 -2.44
N GLY A 778 -11.72 -22.70 -2.74
CA GLY A 778 -12.57 -23.85 -2.36
C GLY A 778 -12.07 -25.21 -2.84
N ASN A 779 -11.34 -25.24 -3.96
CA ASN A 779 -10.76 -26.46 -4.56
C ASN A 779 -9.21 -26.52 -4.45
N GLY A 780 -8.56 -25.56 -3.79
CA GLY A 780 -7.10 -25.56 -3.58
C GLY A 780 -6.69 -26.41 -2.37
N PRO A 781 -5.39 -26.73 -2.22
CA PRO A 781 -4.91 -27.43 -1.03
C PRO A 781 -5.23 -26.64 0.25
N ALA A 782 -5.46 -27.37 1.34
CA ALA A 782 -5.70 -26.84 2.68
C ALA A 782 -4.43 -26.99 3.52
N ASP A 783 -3.40 -26.25 3.10
CA ASP A 783 -2.01 -26.32 3.54
C ASP A 783 -1.54 -25.10 4.36
N GLY A 784 -2.47 -24.23 4.76
CA GLY A 784 -2.12 -22.98 5.43
C GLY A 784 -2.07 -21.76 4.51
N GLU A 785 -2.16 -21.94 3.19
CA GLU A 785 -1.98 -20.85 2.24
C GLU A 785 -3.29 -20.11 1.89
N VAL A 786 -3.14 -18.84 1.52
CA VAL A 786 -4.22 -17.97 1.04
C VAL A 786 -3.80 -17.30 -0.26
N THR A 787 -4.71 -17.23 -1.23
CA THR A 787 -4.47 -16.49 -2.47
C THR A 787 -4.77 -15.02 -2.25
N ARG A 788 -3.95 -14.13 -2.79
CA ARG A 788 -4.20 -12.69 -2.82
C ARG A 788 -4.84 -12.31 -4.15
N LEU A 789 -5.90 -11.52 -4.11
CA LEU A 789 -6.58 -11.03 -5.31
C LEU A 789 -6.77 -9.53 -5.21
N THR A 790 -6.51 -8.81 -6.29
CA THR A 790 -6.75 -7.37 -6.34
C THR A 790 -8.23 -7.06 -6.12
N VAL A 791 -8.52 -6.14 -5.20
CA VAL A 791 -9.89 -5.73 -4.89
C VAL A 791 -10.37 -4.67 -5.86
N ASP A 792 -11.59 -4.83 -6.39
CA ASP A 792 -12.33 -3.79 -7.11
C ASP A 792 -13.53 -3.34 -6.24
N TYR A 793 -13.41 -2.17 -5.61
CA TYR A 793 -14.45 -1.63 -4.71
C TYR A 793 -15.69 -1.14 -5.45
N SER A 794 -15.65 -0.97 -6.78
CA SER A 794 -16.84 -0.66 -7.60
C SER A 794 -17.84 -1.83 -7.61
N ARG A 795 -17.43 -3.01 -7.16
CA ARG A 795 -18.26 -4.23 -7.14
C ARG A 795 -18.60 -4.72 -5.73
N LYS A 796 -18.06 -4.09 -4.68
CA LYS A 796 -18.25 -4.55 -3.30
C LYS A 796 -19.54 -3.98 -2.70
N PRO A 797 -20.49 -4.81 -2.23
CA PRO A 797 -21.78 -4.35 -1.71
C PRO A 797 -21.68 -3.31 -0.58
N LEU A 798 -20.74 -3.50 0.36
CA LEU A 798 -20.47 -2.51 1.43
C LEU A 798 -20.10 -1.13 0.88
N THR A 799 -19.46 -1.07 -0.28
CA THR A 799 -19.12 0.19 -0.94
C THR A 799 -20.29 0.74 -1.73
N VAL A 800 -20.96 -0.06 -2.57
CA VAL A 800 -21.92 0.46 -3.57
C VAL A 800 -23.38 0.49 -3.13
N ASP A 801 -23.78 -0.41 -2.24
CA ASP A 801 -25.18 -0.61 -1.82
C ASP A 801 -25.42 0.04 -0.44
N PRO A 802 -26.11 1.19 -0.39
CA PRO A 802 -26.39 1.87 0.87
C PRO A 802 -27.36 1.10 1.77
N ILE A 803 -28.30 0.34 1.20
CA ILE A 803 -29.29 -0.43 1.97
C ILE A 803 -28.58 -1.59 2.66
N PHE A 804 -27.75 -2.33 1.92
CA PHE A 804 -26.94 -3.41 2.49
C PHE A 804 -26.03 -2.90 3.61
N ARG A 805 -25.32 -1.78 3.39
CA ARG A 805 -24.44 -1.17 4.39
C ARG A 805 -25.19 -0.77 5.66
N GLN A 806 -26.36 -0.13 5.52
CA GLN A 806 -27.20 0.26 6.65
C GLN A 806 -27.72 -0.97 7.42
N GLN A 807 -28.28 -1.96 6.72
CA GLN A 807 -28.80 -3.18 7.34
C GLN A 807 -27.71 -3.96 8.08
N LEU A 808 -26.52 -4.08 7.48
CA LEU A 808 -25.40 -4.76 8.13
C LEU A 808 -24.93 -3.97 9.36
N GLY A 809 -24.80 -2.64 9.27
CA GLY A 809 -24.45 -1.80 10.41
C GLY A 809 -25.42 -1.93 11.59
N GLN A 810 -26.73 -1.94 11.30
CA GLN A 810 -27.78 -2.13 12.31
C GLN A 810 -27.73 -3.51 12.96
N ARG A 811 -27.52 -4.57 12.16
CA ARG A 811 -27.40 -5.94 12.69
C ARG A 811 -26.16 -6.12 13.55
N LEU A 812 -25.01 -5.59 13.14
CA LEU A 812 -23.79 -5.60 13.93
C LEU A 812 -23.98 -4.82 15.26
N CYS A 813 -24.71 -3.71 15.21
CA CYS A 813 -25.06 -2.95 16.41
C CYS A 813 -25.94 -3.75 17.38
N ALA A 814 -26.97 -4.45 16.86
CA ALA A 814 -27.85 -5.28 17.68
C ALA A 814 -27.09 -6.43 18.37
N VAL A 815 -26.21 -7.11 17.62
CA VAL A 815 -25.32 -8.15 18.16
C VAL A 815 -24.37 -7.57 19.22
N GLY A 816 -23.69 -6.46 18.92
CA GLY A 816 -22.74 -5.83 19.85
C GLY A 816 -23.41 -5.38 21.15
N PHE A 817 -24.59 -4.77 21.07
CA PHE A 817 -25.35 -4.34 22.24
C PHE A 817 -25.86 -5.52 23.07
N PHE A 818 -26.30 -6.60 22.41
CA PHE A 818 -26.69 -7.83 23.10
C PHE A 818 -25.52 -8.42 23.90
N LEU A 819 -24.33 -8.51 23.29
CA LEU A 819 -23.15 -9.02 23.96
C LEU A 819 -22.69 -8.11 25.10
N GLU A 820 -22.68 -6.79 24.90
CA GLU A 820 -22.36 -5.82 25.96
C GLU A 820 -23.25 -6.02 27.21
N ARG A 821 -24.56 -6.24 27.02
CA ARG A 821 -25.48 -6.50 28.14
C ARG A 821 -25.23 -7.86 28.82
N LYS A 822 -24.80 -8.87 28.06
CA LYS A 822 -24.54 -10.22 28.60
C LYS A 822 -23.21 -10.32 29.32
N PHE A 823 -22.18 -9.64 28.82
CA PHE A 823 -20.86 -9.58 29.45
C PHE A 823 -20.74 -8.47 30.50
N GLY A 824 -21.66 -7.51 30.53
CA GLY A 824 -21.71 -6.43 31.53
C GLY A 824 -20.74 -5.27 31.26
N CYS A 825 -20.01 -5.30 30.13
CA CYS A 825 -19.10 -4.24 29.72
C CYS A 825 -18.97 -4.19 28.18
N PRO A 826 -18.51 -3.07 27.59
CA PRO A 826 -18.24 -2.96 26.16
C PRO A 826 -17.28 -4.06 25.69
N GLN A 827 -17.54 -4.61 24.51
CA GLN A 827 -16.79 -5.74 23.95
C GLN A 827 -16.06 -5.33 22.66
N ASP A 828 -14.86 -5.89 22.49
CA ASP A 828 -14.13 -5.97 21.22
C ASP A 828 -14.41 -7.36 20.59
N ILE A 829 -15.08 -7.35 19.44
CA ILE A 829 -15.68 -8.55 18.82
C ILE A 829 -15.05 -8.78 17.45
N GLU A 830 -14.58 -10.01 17.21
CA GLU A 830 -14.13 -10.45 15.89
C GLU A 830 -15.16 -11.41 15.29
N GLY A 831 -15.43 -11.26 13.99
CA GLY A 831 -16.42 -12.06 13.28
C GLY A 831 -16.23 -12.06 11.77
N CYS A 832 -17.07 -12.82 11.08
CA CYS A 832 -17.21 -12.78 9.63
C CYS A 832 -18.68 -12.85 9.22
N VAL A 833 -18.99 -12.34 8.03
CA VAL A 833 -20.31 -12.45 7.42
C VAL A 833 -20.23 -13.48 6.29
N ILE A 834 -21.05 -14.52 6.37
CA ILE A 834 -21.15 -15.56 5.34
C ILE A 834 -22.56 -15.53 4.78
N GLY A 835 -22.70 -15.06 3.53
CA GLY A 835 -24.02 -14.80 2.95
C GLY A 835 -24.78 -13.75 3.78
N LYS A 836 -25.85 -14.18 4.45
CA LYS A 836 -26.65 -13.32 5.35
C LYS A 836 -26.34 -13.55 6.83
N ASP A 837 -25.52 -14.53 7.17
CA ASP A 837 -25.31 -14.94 8.56
C ASP A 837 -24.06 -14.30 9.14
N ILE A 838 -24.16 -13.87 10.40
CA ILE A 838 -23.05 -13.31 11.17
C ILE A 838 -22.46 -14.44 12.00
N PHE A 839 -21.17 -14.69 11.82
CA PHE A 839 -20.42 -15.63 12.65
C PHE A 839 -19.47 -14.85 13.54
N LEU A 840 -19.62 -15.00 14.84
CA LEU A 840 -18.67 -14.46 15.80
C LEU A 840 -17.61 -15.51 16.09
N VAL A 841 -16.37 -15.06 16.06
CA VAL A 841 -15.21 -15.93 16.20
C VAL A 841 -14.43 -15.56 17.47
N GLN A 842 -14.51 -14.32 17.95
CA GLN A 842 -13.93 -13.88 19.23
C GLN A 842 -14.79 -12.82 19.90
N THR A 843 -14.69 -12.74 21.22
CA THR A 843 -15.04 -11.55 22.00
C THR A 843 -14.06 -11.38 23.14
N ARG A 844 -13.81 -10.13 23.55
CA ARG A 844 -13.08 -9.78 24.77
C ARG A 844 -13.56 -8.40 25.26
N PRO A 845 -13.35 -8.04 26.54
CA PRO A 845 -13.61 -6.69 27.02
C PRO A 845 -12.86 -5.65 26.18
N GLN A 846 -13.54 -4.56 25.82
CA GLN A 846 -12.90 -3.46 25.11
C GLN A 846 -11.84 -2.80 26.02
N PRO A 847 -10.58 -2.62 25.58
CA PRO A 847 -9.58 -1.93 26.38
C PRO A 847 -10.01 -0.49 26.68
N LEU A 848 -10.00 -0.11 27.97
CA LEU A 848 -10.25 1.26 28.43
C LEU A 848 -9.11 2.21 28.04
#